data_AF-A0A7W5Y0X1-F1
#
_entry.id   AF-A0A7W5Y0X1-F1
#
_cell.length_a   1.000
_cell.length_b   1.000
_cell.length_c   1.000
_cell.angle_alpha   90.00
_cell.angle_beta   90.00
_cell.angle_gamma   90.00
#
_symmetry.space_group_name_H-M   'P 1'
#
loop_
_entity.id
_entity.type
_entity.pdbx_description
1 polymer ?
#
loop_
_entity_poly.entity_id
_entity_poly.type
_entity_poly.pdbx_seq_one_letter_code
_entity_poly.pdbx_strand_id
1 'polypeptide(L)'
;MVKPLVIGAQVSQRAVRAVSAVPGLDRALARGVVVSGRAVHPPVQAAMRGGQSALGSFYERAATVLFQANRAGAQALLQKTRLESLDADQLERLAVRYFKLKDYSTALTMRRKAAELQPNNALRWVALARSLRRGGDDAVVHDTVAGLTRGTRAHTEQARQALLTAQELEPDNAYLLHERGRLEFSHGDSDTGLELMRQAVEMQPRAQWLTELASAYRKPHIADLDRSLDAYERGLQLKPTSPTAFRGVVVMGCRADQDWPRMWRSAELFESAKPPRRAARMQLMEWLRPLFTAEPPRADVSAALVNIQYAQAKGLRLSFPTTSLIVYRLQFAQRMKPAFAMRRGLAERSLDWLGTSSAEHSRHRQKVLAALTYLQRYEQAQALIDPMPWQPHNDLERHRLEKMAADVHLIQGRMQPLVDYAVRRAQDTPMHGEERMARLLRGKRVAVVGPADTGDRLGADIDDYDVIIRPRLMTQFDDEQAARLGTRTDIAYFSGRDIAAFMEEASAAVDAGQLQMVVGRGLSIDAFEGQMPEWLRFYRHDFSLGFHGPPMGIGRILYDVMQFEPAEVGLFNIDFFSGQTAFSKGYREAKDQGPGPYSIVNEIVLAHDLAFEHRLTKAMTSTGVLHAKGVAAQVLALSEAQYIEKLETSPALKTTPAQKTTTDAAEDDGD
;
A
#
# COMPACT_ATOMS: atom_id res chain seq x y z
N MET A 1 -14.00 -18.87 -8.67
CA MET A 1 -15.08 -18.15 -7.93
C MET A 1 -15.27 -16.68 -8.34
N VAL A 2 -14.27 -15.90 -8.74
CA VAL A 2 -14.49 -14.46 -9.06
C VAL A 2 -15.02 -14.19 -10.48
N LYS A 3 -14.59 -14.95 -11.49
CA LYS A 3 -15.04 -14.77 -12.89
C LYS A 3 -16.58 -14.85 -13.07
N PRO A 4 -17.29 -15.84 -12.48
CA PRO A 4 -18.76 -15.90 -12.56
C PRO A 4 -19.45 -14.75 -11.82
N LEU A 5 -18.87 -14.28 -10.70
CA LEU A 5 -19.41 -13.16 -9.93
C LEU A 5 -19.20 -11.82 -10.64
N VAL A 6 -18.08 -11.63 -11.35
CA VAL A 6 -17.81 -10.44 -12.16
C VAL A 6 -18.69 -10.41 -13.41
N ILE A 7 -18.85 -11.54 -14.10
CA ILE A 7 -19.76 -11.66 -15.24
C ILE A 7 -21.22 -11.46 -14.80
N GLY A 8 -21.62 -12.08 -13.69
CA GLY A 8 -22.94 -11.87 -13.09
C GLY A 8 -23.18 -10.41 -12.70
N ALA A 9 -22.20 -9.77 -12.04
CA ALA A 9 -22.29 -8.34 -11.70
C ALA A 9 -22.36 -7.45 -12.94
N GLN A 10 -21.64 -7.75 -14.02
CA GLN A 10 -21.71 -7.01 -15.29
C GLN A 10 -23.08 -7.15 -15.96
N VAL A 11 -23.64 -8.37 -16.02
CA VAL A 11 -24.97 -8.60 -16.57
C VAL A 11 -26.01 -7.86 -15.73
N SER A 12 -25.93 -7.95 -14.40
CA SER A 12 -26.81 -7.20 -13.51
C SER A 12 -26.65 -5.68 -13.64
N GLN A 13 -25.42 -5.16 -13.76
CA GLN A 13 -25.16 -3.73 -13.97
C GLN A 13 -25.73 -3.25 -15.30
N ARG A 14 -25.53 -4.00 -16.39
CA ARG A 14 -26.09 -3.66 -17.71
C ARG A 14 -27.61 -3.69 -17.71
N ALA A 15 -28.21 -4.72 -17.10
CA ALA A 15 -29.65 -4.82 -16.95
C ALA A 15 -30.21 -3.64 -16.12
N VAL A 16 -29.58 -3.30 -15.01
CA VAL A 16 -29.97 -2.14 -14.19
C VAL A 16 -29.82 -0.85 -14.97
N ARG A 17 -28.71 -0.63 -15.69
CA ARG A 17 -28.51 0.58 -16.51
C ARG A 17 -29.55 0.68 -17.62
N ALA A 18 -29.90 -0.43 -18.28
CA ALA A 18 -30.93 -0.47 -19.32
C ALA A 18 -32.32 -0.13 -18.77
N VAL A 19 -32.70 -0.70 -17.62
CA VAL A 19 -33.99 -0.38 -16.95
C VAL A 19 -34.00 1.04 -16.41
N SER A 20 -32.87 1.54 -15.91
CA SER A 20 -32.73 2.90 -15.37
C SER A 20 -32.72 3.99 -16.45
N ALA A 21 -32.63 3.62 -17.74
CA ALA A 21 -32.77 4.57 -18.85
C ALA A 21 -34.23 5.03 -19.05
N VAL A 22 -35.21 4.33 -18.46
CA VAL A 22 -36.62 4.71 -18.51
C VAL A 22 -36.93 5.70 -17.40
N PRO A 23 -37.50 6.89 -17.70
CA PRO A 23 -37.81 7.90 -16.69
C PRO A 23 -38.64 7.37 -15.53
N GLY A 24 -38.14 7.54 -14.30
CA GLY A 24 -38.85 7.19 -13.06
C GLY A 24 -38.66 5.74 -12.58
N LEU A 25 -38.25 4.81 -13.46
CA LEU A 25 -37.92 3.43 -13.08
C LEU A 25 -36.59 3.36 -12.31
N ASP A 26 -35.65 4.24 -12.62
CA ASP A 26 -34.41 4.46 -11.88
C ASP A 26 -34.68 4.71 -10.38
N ARG A 27 -35.54 5.68 -10.05
CA ARG A 27 -35.90 6.00 -8.67
C ARG A 27 -36.67 4.84 -8.01
N ALA A 28 -37.56 4.18 -8.74
CA ALA A 28 -38.32 3.04 -8.23
C ALA A 28 -37.40 1.86 -7.86
N LEU A 29 -36.41 1.56 -8.71
CA LEU A 29 -35.38 0.55 -8.45
C LEU A 29 -34.56 0.89 -7.21
N ALA A 30 -34.08 2.13 -7.08
CA ALA A 30 -33.32 2.57 -5.91
C ALA A 30 -34.16 2.42 -4.62
N ARG A 31 -35.44 2.80 -4.66
CA ARG A 31 -36.38 2.63 -3.54
C ARG A 31 -36.60 1.15 -3.20
N GLY A 32 -36.77 0.29 -4.20
CA GLY A 32 -36.95 -1.15 -4.02
C GLY A 32 -35.76 -1.81 -3.33
N VAL A 33 -34.54 -1.41 -3.70
CA VAL A 33 -33.32 -1.87 -3.02
C VAL A 33 -33.33 -1.46 -1.54
N VAL A 34 -33.70 -0.23 -1.21
CA VAL A 34 -33.76 0.22 0.20
C VAL A 34 -34.84 -0.52 1.00
N VAL A 35 -36.03 -0.71 0.42
CA VAL A 35 -37.17 -1.37 1.08
C VAL A 35 -36.91 -2.85 1.33
N SER A 36 -36.29 -3.56 0.39
CA SER A 36 -35.97 -4.99 0.53
C SER A 36 -35.01 -5.28 1.70
N GLY A 37 -34.29 -4.27 2.20
CA GLY A 37 -33.39 -4.40 3.35
C GLY A 37 -34.09 -4.46 4.70
N ARG A 38 -35.43 -4.33 4.77
CA ARG A 38 -36.18 -4.46 6.02
C ARG A 38 -36.04 -5.83 6.68
N ALA A 39 -35.85 -6.89 5.88
CA ALA A 39 -35.71 -8.26 6.38
C ALA A 39 -34.29 -8.63 6.84
N VAL A 40 -33.33 -7.69 6.76
CA VAL A 40 -31.92 -7.94 7.08
C VAL A 40 -31.42 -6.89 8.07
N HIS A 41 -30.73 -7.35 9.12
CA HIS A 41 -30.10 -6.45 10.08
C HIS A 41 -29.02 -5.57 9.42
N PRO A 42 -28.98 -4.26 9.72
CA PRO A 42 -27.88 -3.40 9.28
C PRO A 42 -26.51 -3.96 9.69
N PRO A 43 -25.44 -3.69 8.92
CA PRO A 43 -24.12 -4.26 9.17
C PRO A 43 -23.55 -3.98 10.57
N VAL A 44 -23.81 -2.80 11.14
CA VAL A 44 -23.35 -2.45 12.50
C VAL A 44 -24.10 -3.29 13.54
N GLN A 45 -25.41 -3.48 13.36
CA GLN A 45 -26.22 -4.30 14.26
C GLN A 45 -25.76 -5.76 14.26
N ALA A 46 -25.50 -6.31 13.08
CA ALA A 46 -24.96 -7.66 12.92
C ALA A 46 -23.57 -7.79 13.59
N ALA A 47 -22.74 -6.76 13.52
CA ALA A 47 -21.40 -6.77 14.12
C ALA A 47 -21.45 -6.69 15.66
N MET A 48 -22.34 -5.87 16.21
CA MET A 48 -22.60 -5.76 17.67
C MET A 48 -23.15 -7.07 18.24
N ARG A 49 -24.09 -7.71 17.56
CA ARG A 49 -24.78 -8.92 18.04
C ARG A 49 -24.06 -10.25 17.74
N GLY A 50 -22.82 -10.20 17.25
CA GLY A 50 -22.00 -11.42 17.11
C GLY A 50 -22.14 -12.20 15.80
N GLY A 51 -22.73 -11.65 14.74
CA GLY A 51 -22.70 -12.31 13.43
C GLY A 51 -23.64 -11.74 12.37
N GLN A 52 -23.17 -11.75 11.12
CA GLN A 52 -23.99 -11.45 9.95
C GLN A 52 -24.43 -12.77 9.31
N SER A 53 -25.73 -12.99 9.13
CA SER A 53 -26.24 -14.20 8.47
C SER A 53 -25.74 -14.29 7.02
N ALA A 54 -25.62 -15.51 6.49
CA ALA A 54 -25.21 -15.72 5.09
C ALA A 54 -26.15 -14.98 4.11
N LEU A 55 -27.46 -15.03 4.41
CA LEU A 55 -28.49 -14.29 3.69
C LEU A 55 -28.28 -12.78 3.76
N GLY A 56 -27.99 -12.24 4.96
CA GLY A 56 -27.74 -10.81 5.13
C GLY A 56 -26.48 -10.34 4.41
N SER A 57 -25.40 -11.14 4.45
CA SER A 57 -24.17 -10.86 3.71
C SER A 57 -24.37 -10.91 2.18
N PHE A 58 -25.18 -11.86 1.69
CA PHE A 58 -25.56 -11.93 0.28
C PHE A 58 -26.40 -10.71 -0.13
N TYR A 59 -27.44 -10.40 0.63
CA TYR A 59 -28.29 -9.24 0.41
C TYR A 59 -27.48 -7.95 0.37
N GLU A 60 -26.60 -7.71 1.35
CA GLU A 60 -25.76 -6.51 1.40
C GLU A 60 -24.88 -6.33 0.17
N ARG A 61 -24.31 -7.43 -0.34
CA ARG A 61 -23.51 -7.42 -1.58
C ARG A 61 -24.38 -7.10 -2.79
N ALA A 62 -25.50 -7.79 -2.94
CA ALA A 62 -26.42 -7.56 -4.06
C ALA A 62 -26.97 -6.13 -4.05
N ALA A 63 -27.47 -5.65 -2.92
CA ALA A 63 -27.97 -4.30 -2.74
C ALA A 63 -26.89 -3.25 -3.04
N THR A 64 -25.64 -3.46 -2.60
CA THR A 64 -24.54 -2.55 -2.93
C THR A 64 -24.30 -2.48 -4.44
N VAL A 65 -24.23 -3.61 -5.13
CA VAL A 65 -24.01 -3.65 -6.59
C VAL A 65 -25.14 -2.96 -7.34
N LEU A 66 -26.40 -3.30 -7.01
CA LEU A 66 -27.57 -2.72 -7.67
C LEU A 66 -27.67 -1.21 -7.42
N PHE A 67 -27.45 -0.76 -6.18
CA PHE A 67 -27.53 0.65 -5.82
C PHE A 67 -26.38 1.48 -6.46
N GLN A 68 -25.17 0.91 -6.54
CA GLN A 68 -24.05 1.53 -7.26
C GLN A 68 -24.29 1.62 -8.77
N ALA A 69 -24.89 0.59 -9.36
CA ALA A 69 -25.25 0.56 -10.78
C ALA A 69 -26.32 1.61 -11.15
N ASN A 70 -27.13 2.01 -10.17
CA ASN A 70 -28.25 2.95 -10.33
C ASN A 70 -28.01 4.27 -9.56
N ARG A 71 -26.87 4.91 -9.82
CA ARG A 71 -26.48 6.15 -9.11
C ARG A 71 -27.43 7.33 -9.39
N ALA A 72 -27.91 7.46 -10.63
CA ALA A 72 -28.90 8.46 -11.00
C ALA A 72 -30.22 8.28 -10.24
N GLY A 73 -30.74 7.04 -10.19
CA GLY A 73 -31.93 6.72 -9.40
C GLY A 73 -31.73 6.93 -7.89
N ALA A 74 -30.52 6.69 -7.37
CA ALA A 74 -30.18 7.02 -5.99
C ALA A 74 -30.24 8.54 -5.75
N GLN A 75 -29.67 9.37 -6.63
CA GLN A 75 -29.76 10.82 -6.52
C GLN A 75 -31.20 11.34 -6.64
N ALA A 76 -31.97 10.83 -7.61
CA ALA A 76 -33.38 11.17 -7.78
C ALA A 76 -34.22 10.76 -6.56
N LEU A 77 -33.89 9.63 -5.92
CA LEU A 77 -34.49 9.20 -4.66
C LEU A 77 -34.15 10.19 -3.55
N LEU A 78 -32.89 10.61 -3.40
CA LEU A 78 -32.47 11.59 -2.39
C LEU A 78 -33.29 12.89 -2.51
N GLN A 79 -33.31 13.49 -3.71
CA GLN A 79 -33.98 14.78 -3.96
C GLN A 79 -35.48 14.78 -3.65
N LYS A 80 -36.14 13.63 -3.79
CA LYS A 80 -37.58 13.48 -3.53
C LYS A 80 -37.89 12.98 -2.12
N THR A 81 -36.87 12.62 -1.34
CA THR A 81 -37.04 12.10 0.02
C THR A 81 -36.95 13.25 1.01
N ARG A 82 -38.00 13.47 1.80
CA ARG A 82 -37.97 14.37 2.96
C ARG A 82 -37.39 13.62 4.16
N LEU A 83 -36.11 13.87 4.45
CA LEU A 83 -35.42 13.21 5.56
C LEU A 83 -36.10 13.51 6.91
N GLU A 84 -36.80 14.65 6.99
CA GLU A 84 -37.59 15.15 8.12
C GLU A 84 -38.66 14.14 8.57
N SER A 85 -39.27 13.45 7.62
CA SER A 85 -40.41 12.54 7.86
C SER A 85 -40.03 11.07 8.14
N LEU A 86 -38.74 10.72 8.05
CA LEU A 86 -38.30 9.33 8.18
C LEU A 86 -38.00 8.95 9.63
N ASP A 87 -38.29 7.70 9.98
CA ASP A 87 -37.86 7.10 11.25
C ASP A 87 -36.36 6.74 11.25
N ALA A 88 -35.81 6.43 12.43
CA ALA A 88 -34.39 6.13 12.61
C ALA A 88 -33.90 4.90 11.80
N ASP A 89 -34.76 3.89 11.60
CA ASP A 89 -34.41 2.68 10.85
C ASP A 89 -34.41 2.91 9.34
N GLN A 90 -35.35 3.73 8.85
CA GLN A 90 -35.39 4.18 7.47
C GLN A 90 -34.16 5.02 7.13
N LEU A 91 -33.80 5.94 8.01
CA LEU A 91 -32.59 6.74 7.90
C LEU A 91 -31.34 5.86 7.86
N GLU A 92 -31.20 4.87 8.75
CA GLU A 92 -30.02 4.00 8.73
C GLU A 92 -29.95 3.14 7.46
N ARG A 93 -31.06 2.58 6.97
CA ARG A 93 -31.06 1.80 5.72
C ARG A 93 -30.60 2.64 4.52
N LEU A 94 -31.05 3.89 4.43
CA LEU A 94 -30.58 4.83 3.41
C LEU A 94 -29.10 5.17 3.63
N ALA A 95 -28.72 5.51 4.86
CA ALA A 95 -27.34 5.89 5.20
C ALA A 95 -26.34 4.81 4.81
N VAL A 96 -26.65 3.53 5.05
CA VAL A 96 -25.77 2.42 4.59
C VAL A 96 -25.59 2.46 3.08
N ARG A 97 -26.64 2.77 2.30
CA ARG A 97 -26.53 2.82 0.83
C ARG A 97 -25.67 4.02 0.36
N TYR A 98 -25.93 5.23 0.86
CA TYR A 98 -25.14 6.41 0.50
C TYR A 98 -23.69 6.29 0.96
N PHE A 99 -23.45 5.68 2.13
CA PHE A 99 -22.10 5.37 2.60
C PHE A 99 -21.36 4.43 1.63
N LYS A 100 -22.06 3.44 1.03
CA LYS A 100 -21.49 2.56 -0.01
C LYS A 100 -21.28 3.25 -1.36
N LEU A 101 -21.99 4.34 -1.63
CA LEU A 101 -21.74 5.24 -2.77
C LEU A 101 -20.57 6.21 -2.51
N LYS A 102 -20.01 6.19 -1.29
CA LYS A 102 -19.02 7.17 -0.78
C LYS A 102 -19.58 8.59 -0.65
N ASP A 103 -20.90 8.72 -0.61
CA ASP A 103 -21.56 9.96 -0.24
C ASP A 103 -21.67 10.02 1.29
N TYR A 104 -20.52 10.32 1.90
CA TYR A 104 -20.34 10.26 3.34
C TYR A 104 -21.06 11.40 4.07
N SER A 105 -21.19 12.58 3.45
CA SER A 105 -21.92 13.74 3.99
C SER A 105 -23.42 13.45 4.13
N THR A 106 -24.03 12.86 3.10
CA THR A 106 -25.45 12.46 3.13
C THR A 106 -25.67 11.37 4.18
N ALA A 107 -24.80 10.35 4.21
CA ALA A 107 -24.88 9.29 5.20
C ALA A 107 -24.67 9.80 6.64
N LEU A 108 -23.80 10.80 6.84
CA LEU A 108 -23.57 11.45 8.12
C LEU A 108 -24.81 12.22 8.60
N THR A 109 -25.44 13.00 7.71
CA THR A 109 -26.67 13.74 8.01
C THR A 109 -27.79 12.80 8.45
N MET A 110 -28.00 11.71 7.70
CA MET A 110 -29.01 10.69 8.05
C MET A 110 -28.75 10.05 9.41
N ARG A 111 -27.49 9.76 9.75
CA ARG A 111 -27.13 9.08 11.00
C ARG A 111 -27.09 9.99 12.22
N ARG A 112 -26.79 11.28 12.06
CA ARG A 112 -26.97 12.28 13.15
C ARG A 112 -28.42 12.29 13.58
N LYS A 113 -29.33 12.46 12.60
CA LYS A 113 -30.75 12.45 12.86
C LYS A 113 -31.26 11.12 13.43
N ALA A 114 -30.76 9.99 12.93
CA ALA A 114 -31.14 8.69 13.47
C ALA A 114 -30.73 8.51 14.95
N ALA A 115 -29.61 9.11 15.37
CA ALA A 115 -29.19 9.15 16.77
C ALA A 115 -30.04 10.11 17.61
N GLU A 116 -30.41 11.28 17.07
CA GLU A 116 -31.34 12.22 17.73
C GLU A 116 -32.73 11.61 17.97
N LEU A 117 -33.25 10.83 17.02
CA LEU A 117 -34.55 10.16 17.15
C LEU A 117 -34.53 8.98 18.13
N GLN A 118 -33.36 8.38 18.38
CA GLN A 118 -33.20 7.22 19.26
C GLN A 118 -31.90 7.37 20.08
N PRO A 119 -31.84 8.33 21.02
CA PRO A 119 -30.61 8.64 21.76
C PRO A 119 -30.19 7.51 22.70
N ASN A 120 -31.13 6.68 23.16
CA ASN A 120 -30.88 5.55 24.06
C ASN A 120 -30.56 4.25 23.31
N ASN A 121 -30.13 4.32 22.05
CA ASN A 121 -29.80 3.16 21.24
C ASN A 121 -28.33 3.21 20.80
N ALA A 122 -27.47 2.43 21.47
CA ALA A 122 -26.03 2.38 21.22
C ALA A 122 -25.67 2.17 19.73
N LEU A 123 -26.46 1.37 19.01
CA LEU A 123 -26.28 1.12 17.58
C LEU A 123 -26.26 2.41 16.74
N ARG A 124 -27.07 3.41 17.10
CA ARG A 124 -27.15 4.68 16.36
C ARG A 124 -25.87 5.47 16.49
N TRP A 125 -25.36 5.54 17.71
CA TRP A 125 -24.12 6.22 18.02
C TRP A 125 -22.90 5.56 17.35
N VAL A 126 -22.85 4.23 17.29
CA VAL A 126 -21.79 3.54 16.52
C VAL A 126 -21.89 3.79 15.02
N ALA A 127 -23.11 3.74 14.47
CA ALA A 127 -23.33 4.02 13.05
C ALA A 127 -22.92 5.47 12.71
N LEU A 128 -23.27 6.42 13.58
CA LEU A 128 -22.88 7.82 13.50
C LEU A 128 -21.35 7.98 13.57
N ALA A 129 -20.68 7.39 14.57
CA ALA A 129 -19.22 7.41 14.68
C ALA A 129 -18.54 6.89 13.40
N ARG A 130 -19.08 5.84 12.79
CA ARG A 130 -18.59 5.31 11.51
C ARG A 130 -18.70 6.31 10.36
N SER A 131 -19.75 7.13 10.33
CA SER A 131 -19.89 8.21 9.36
C SER A 131 -18.97 9.38 9.69
N LEU A 132 -18.84 9.79 10.95
CA LEU A 132 -17.97 10.89 11.35
C LEU A 132 -16.50 10.66 10.98
N ARG A 133 -16.05 9.39 11.06
CA ARG A 133 -14.71 8.96 10.59
C ARG A 133 -14.48 9.06 9.08
N ARG A 134 -15.51 9.37 8.28
CA ARG A 134 -15.45 9.38 6.80
C ARG A 134 -16.12 10.59 6.15
N GLY A 135 -17.09 11.24 6.80
CA GLY A 135 -17.90 12.34 6.28
C GLY A 135 -17.37 13.68 6.72
N GLY A 136 -16.12 13.95 6.36
CA GLY A 136 -15.35 15.13 6.73
C GLY A 136 -15.55 16.38 5.89
N ASP A 137 -14.85 17.43 6.29
CA ASP A 137 -14.62 18.63 5.47
C ASP A 137 -13.67 18.35 4.30
N ASP A 138 -13.73 19.17 3.25
CA ASP A 138 -12.85 19.07 2.08
C ASP A 138 -11.39 19.14 2.54
N ALA A 139 -10.61 18.12 2.17
CA ALA A 139 -9.23 17.96 2.58
C ALA A 139 -8.40 17.31 1.49
N VAL A 140 -7.09 17.51 1.54
CA VAL A 140 -6.18 16.74 0.68
C VAL A 140 -6.00 15.35 1.27
N VAL A 141 -6.23 14.31 0.46
CA VAL A 141 -6.07 12.90 0.83
C VAL A 141 -5.19 12.18 -0.18
N HIS A 142 -4.55 11.10 0.24
CA HIS A 142 -3.69 10.29 -0.63
C HIS A 142 -4.44 9.11 -1.28
N ASP A 143 -4.63 9.15 -2.60
CA ASP A 143 -5.02 8.01 -3.42
C ASP A 143 -3.82 7.21 -3.91
N THR A 144 -3.89 5.88 -3.84
CA THR A 144 -2.77 5.01 -4.24
C THR A 144 -2.44 4.98 -5.74
N VAL A 145 -3.24 5.62 -6.61
CA VAL A 145 -2.94 5.77 -8.05
C VAL A 145 -2.87 7.24 -8.40
N ALA A 146 -3.94 7.98 -8.12
CA ALA A 146 -4.06 9.40 -8.44
C ALA A 146 -3.33 10.31 -7.43
N GLY A 147 -2.59 9.76 -6.47
CA GLY A 147 -1.81 10.48 -5.47
C GLY A 147 -2.64 11.48 -4.65
N LEU A 148 -2.07 12.63 -4.32
CA LEU A 148 -2.76 13.67 -3.56
C LEU A 148 -3.95 14.24 -4.36
N THR A 149 -5.14 14.15 -3.77
CA THR A 149 -6.43 14.56 -4.35
C THR A 149 -7.31 15.23 -3.30
N ARG A 150 -8.35 15.95 -3.72
CA ARG A 150 -9.43 16.37 -2.81
C ARG A 150 -10.20 15.16 -2.29
N GLY A 151 -10.58 15.22 -1.03
CA GLY A 151 -11.23 14.17 -0.25
C GLY A 151 -11.79 14.74 1.04
N THR A 152 -11.86 13.94 2.10
CA THR A 152 -12.53 14.34 3.36
C THR A 152 -11.72 13.98 4.59
N ARG A 153 -11.56 14.92 5.54
CA ARG A 153 -10.85 14.69 6.83
C ARG A 153 -11.81 14.26 7.94
N ALA A 154 -11.48 13.22 8.70
CA ALA A 154 -12.37 12.67 9.74
C ALA A 154 -12.73 13.67 10.86
N HIS A 155 -13.99 13.65 11.32
CA HIS A 155 -14.44 14.35 12.53
C HIS A 155 -14.11 13.52 13.79
N THR A 156 -12.82 13.41 14.12
CA THR A 156 -12.32 12.49 15.15
C THR A 156 -12.98 12.68 16.51
N GLU A 157 -13.00 13.90 17.06
CA GLU A 157 -13.52 14.14 18.41
C GLU A 157 -15.03 13.89 18.52
N GLN A 158 -15.80 14.25 17.49
CA GLN A 158 -17.22 13.89 17.43
C GLN A 158 -17.42 12.38 17.35
N ALA A 159 -16.57 11.67 16.60
CA ALA A 159 -16.63 10.21 16.52
C ALA A 159 -16.27 9.56 17.87
N ARG A 160 -15.31 10.14 18.60
CA ARG A 160 -14.91 9.71 19.95
C ARG A 160 -16.08 9.86 20.90
N GLN A 161 -16.71 11.04 20.94
CA GLN A 161 -17.86 11.29 21.80
C GLN A 161 -19.02 10.34 21.49
N ALA A 162 -19.32 10.11 20.21
CA ALA A 162 -20.36 9.16 19.82
C ALA A 162 -20.05 7.72 20.30
N LEU A 163 -18.79 7.27 20.24
CA LEU A 163 -18.42 5.95 20.76
C LEU A 163 -18.49 5.88 22.29
N LEU A 164 -18.16 6.96 23.01
CA LEU A 164 -18.31 7.04 24.46
C LEU A 164 -19.79 6.92 24.86
N THR A 165 -20.69 7.68 24.21
CA THR A 165 -22.14 7.56 24.45
C THR A 165 -22.66 6.15 24.12
N ALA A 166 -22.16 5.51 23.06
CA ALA A 166 -22.52 4.12 22.78
C ALA A 166 -22.06 3.16 23.90
N GLN A 167 -20.86 3.37 24.43
CA GLN A 167 -20.26 2.55 25.49
C GLN A 167 -20.96 2.75 26.84
N GLU A 168 -21.42 3.97 27.15
CA GLU A 168 -22.25 4.23 28.34
C GLU A 168 -23.57 3.44 28.31
N LEU A 169 -24.17 3.30 27.12
CA LEU A 169 -25.41 2.55 26.92
C LEU A 169 -25.21 1.02 26.92
N GLU A 170 -24.04 0.53 26.51
CA GLU A 170 -23.68 -0.89 26.52
C GLU A 170 -22.21 -1.09 27.00
N PRO A 171 -21.94 -1.03 28.32
CA PRO A 171 -20.57 -1.02 28.87
C PRO A 171 -19.71 -2.25 28.52
N ASP A 172 -20.33 -3.43 28.51
CA ASP A 172 -19.63 -4.72 28.34
C ASP A 172 -19.68 -5.25 26.89
N ASN A 173 -19.73 -4.35 25.91
CA ASN A 173 -19.79 -4.74 24.51
C ASN A 173 -18.40 -4.73 23.84
N ALA A 174 -17.85 -5.93 23.58
CA ALA A 174 -16.55 -6.09 22.91
C ALA A 174 -16.44 -5.39 21.55
N TYR A 175 -17.55 -5.25 20.79
CA TYR A 175 -17.52 -4.52 19.52
C TYR A 175 -17.34 -3.01 19.73
N LEU A 176 -17.90 -2.44 20.79
CA LEU A 176 -17.72 -1.02 21.13
C LEU A 176 -16.28 -0.75 21.54
N LEU A 177 -15.72 -1.58 22.44
CA LEU A 177 -14.31 -1.52 22.81
C LEU A 177 -13.40 -1.60 21.58
N HIS A 178 -13.69 -2.50 20.65
CA HIS A 178 -12.93 -2.63 19.42
C HIS A 178 -13.06 -1.39 18.50
N GLU A 179 -14.27 -0.86 18.26
CA GLU A 179 -14.43 0.32 17.39
C GLU A 179 -13.82 1.59 18.01
N ARG A 180 -13.87 1.74 19.34
CA ARG A 180 -13.20 2.80 20.10
C ARG A 180 -11.69 2.63 20.05
N GLY A 181 -11.18 1.45 20.39
CA GLY A 181 -9.75 1.14 20.31
C GLY A 181 -9.15 1.45 18.94
N ARG A 182 -9.89 1.13 17.86
CA ARG A 182 -9.48 1.50 16.50
C ARG A 182 -9.49 2.99 16.20
N LEU A 183 -10.37 3.76 16.83
CA LEU A 183 -10.40 5.21 16.67
C LEU A 183 -9.21 5.83 17.39
N GLU A 184 -9.03 5.48 18.67
CA GLU A 184 -7.93 5.93 19.52
C GLU A 184 -6.58 5.58 18.91
N PHE A 185 -6.41 4.34 18.44
CA PHE A 185 -5.18 3.91 17.81
C PHE A 185 -4.82 4.71 16.54
N SER A 186 -5.82 5.24 15.83
CA SER A 186 -5.59 5.92 14.55
C SER A 186 -5.51 7.45 14.67
N HIS A 187 -6.15 8.05 15.68
CA HIS A 187 -6.32 9.52 15.78
C HIS A 187 -6.32 10.03 17.24
N GLY A 188 -5.99 9.19 18.21
CA GLY A 188 -5.89 9.54 19.62
C GLY A 188 -4.63 8.94 20.22
N ASP A 189 -4.73 8.46 21.46
CA ASP A 189 -3.63 7.76 22.10
C ASP A 189 -3.50 6.32 21.56
N SER A 190 -2.34 6.04 20.94
CA SER A 190 -2.07 4.74 20.31
C SER A 190 -1.99 3.62 21.33
N ASP A 191 -1.50 3.89 22.55
CA ASP A 191 -1.36 2.88 23.60
C ASP A 191 -2.72 2.49 24.17
N THR A 192 -3.54 3.50 24.53
CA THR A 192 -4.94 3.27 24.92
C THR A 192 -5.72 2.52 23.83
N GLY A 193 -5.54 2.91 22.56
CA GLY A 193 -6.20 2.26 21.44
C GLY A 193 -5.84 0.78 21.30
N LEU A 194 -4.55 0.45 21.46
CA LEU A 194 -4.04 -0.92 21.37
C LEU A 194 -4.58 -1.79 22.52
N GLU A 195 -4.63 -1.25 23.74
CA GLU A 195 -5.15 -1.94 24.92
C GLU A 195 -6.64 -2.26 24.78
N LEU A 196 -7.46 -1.29 24.35
CA LEU A 196 -8.89 -1.51 24.08
C LEU A 196 -9.12 -2.57 23.00
N MET A 197 -8.28 -2.60 21.95
CA MET A 197 -8.36 -3.63 20.92
C MET A 197 -7.99 -5.02 21.47
N ARG A 198 -7.00 -5.11 22.37
CA ARG A 198 -6.60 -6.36 23.05
C ARG A 198 -7.74 -6.89 23.91
N GLN A 199 -8.32 -6.05 24.77
CA GLN A 199 -9.47 -6.42 25.62
C GLN A 199 -10.65 -6.93 24.79
N ALA A 200 -10.98 -6.26 23.69
CA ALA A 200 -12.06 -6.71 22.81
C ALA A 200 -11.80 -8.09 22.19
N VAL A 201 -10.55 -8.39 21.82
CA VAL A 201 -10.14 -9.69 21.28
C VAL A 201 -10.16 -10.78 22.35
N GLU A 202 -9.80 -10.46 23.59
CA GLU A 202 -9.87 -11.38 24.74
C GLU A 202 -11.33 -11.72 25.10
N MET A 203 -12.21 -10.72 25.10
CA MET A 203 -13.65 -10.93 25.32
C MET A 203 -14.30 -11.74 24.20
N GLN A 204 -13.96 -11.44 22.94
CA GLN A 204 -14.51 -12.15 21.80
C GLN A 204 -13.49 -12.28 20.66
N PRO A 205 -12.80 -13.44 20.55
CA PRO A 205 -11.81 -13.64 19.51
C PRO A 205 -12.50 -13.74 18.14
N ARG A 206 -12.24 -12.75 17.28
CA ARG A 206 -12.69 -12.76 15.88
C ARG A 206 -11.47 -12.70 14.96
N ALA A 207 -11.44 -13.54 13.92
CA ALA A 207 -10.33 -13.57 12.96
C ALA A 207 -10.01 -12.19 12.35
N GLN A 208 -11.04 -11.38 12.11
CA GLN A 208 -10.88 -10.00 11.63
C GLN A 208 -10.22 -9.10 12.68
N TRP A 209 -10.68 -9.13 13.93
CA TRP A 209 -10.14 -8.30 15.00
C TRP A 209 -8.69 -8.68 15.34
N LEU A 210 -8.36 -9.98 15.32
CA LEU A 210 -6.97 -10.44 15.44
C LEU A 210 -6.08 -9.92 14.30
N THR A 211 -6.59 -9.89 13.06
CA THR A 211 -5.87 -9.32 11.91
C THR A 211 -5.68 -7.81 12.05
N GLU A 212 -6.66 -7.10 12.63
CA GLU A 212 -6.60 -5.66 12.88
C GLU A 212 -5.63 -5.34 14.03
N LEU A 213 -5.66 -6.12 15.12
CA LEU A 213 -4.74 -6.04 16.25
C LEU A 213 -3.29 -6.33 15.80
N ALA A 214 -3.07 -7.37 15.00
CA ALA A 214 -1.78 -7.63 14.38
C ALA A 214 -1.29 -6.43 13.55
N SER A 215 -2.21 -5.82 12.78
CA SER A 215 -1.87 -4.64 11.97
C SER A 215 -1.52 -3.41 12.81
N ALA A 216 -2.01 -3.32 14.05
CA ALA A 216 -1.66 -2.29 15.02
C ALA A 216 -0.26 -2.55 15.60
N TYR A 217 0.02 -3.78 16.08
CA TYR A 217 1.34 -4.16 16.61
C TYR A 217 2.50 -3.89 15.64
N ARG A 218 2.32 -4.17 14.34
CA ARG A 218 3.37 -3.92 13.33
C ARG A 218 3.57 -2.46 12.93
N LYS A 219 2.80 -1.51 13.47
CA LYS A 219 2.96 -0.10 13.12
C LYS A 219 4.34 0.40 13.55
N PRO A 220 4.94 1.36 12.83
CA PRO A 220 6.33 1.76 13.08
C PRO A 220 6.62 2.26 14.50
N HIS A 221 5.65 2.94 15.13
CA HIS A 221 5.79 3.47 16.50
C HIS A 221 5.55 2.42 17.59
N ILE A 222 4.99 1.25 17.25
CA ILE A 222 4.82 0.11 18.17
C ILE A 222 5.92 -0.92 17.93
N ALA A 223 6.13 -1.30 16.66
CA ALA A 223 7.16 -2.19 16.16
C ALA A 223 7.24 -3.57 16.83
N ASP A 224 6.15 -4.03 17.44
CA ASP A 224 6.05 -5.35 18.08
C ASP A 224 5.74 -6.42 17.02
N LEU A 225 6.79 -6.91 16.37
CA LEU A 225 6.67 -7.85 15.25
C LEU A 225 6.22 -9.24 15.69
N ASP A 226 6.60 -9.68 16.90
CA ASP A 226 6.26 -10.99 17.43
C ASP A 226 4.78 -11.08 17.80
N ARG A 227 4.27 -10.12 18.58
CA ARG A 227 2.82 -10.08 18.88
C ARG A 227 2.01 -9.86 17.61
N SER A 228 2.54 -9.14 16.62
CA SER A 228 1.90 -9.04 15.32
C SER A 228 1.82 -10.40 14.61
N LEU A 229 2.90 -11.16 14.59
CA LEU A 229 2.95 -12.49 13.97
C LEU A 229 1.97 -13.45 14.68
N ASP A 230 2.03 -13.52 16.01
CA ASP A 230 1.14 -14.34 16.84
C ASP A 230 -0.34 -14.03 16.58
N ALA A 231 -0.72 -12.75 16.54
CA ALA A 231 -2.08 -12.35 16.29
C ALA A 231 -2.55 -12.71 14.87
N TYR A 232 -1.69 -12.60 13.84
CA TYR A 232 -2.02 -13.08 12.50
C TYR A 232 -2.18 -14.60 12.46
N GLU A 233 -1.34 -15.37 13.16
CA GLU A 233 -1.43 -16.83 13.22
C GLU A 233 -2.70 -17.29 13.93
N ARG A 234 -3.04 -16.70 15.08
CA ARG A 234 -4.33 -16.94 15.76
C ARG A 234 -5.51 -16.60 14.85
N GLY A 235 -5.42 -15.48 14.11
CA GLY A 235 -6.43 -15.11 13.11
C GLY A 235 -6.57 -16.14 11.98
N LEU A 236 -5.45 -16.75 11.55
CA LEU A 236 -5.42 -17.81 10.56
C LEU A 236 -5.97 -19.13 11.11
N GLN A 237 -5.68 -19.48 12.37
CA GLN A 237 -6.25 -20.66 13.04
C GLN A 237 -7.78 -20.56 13.12
N LEU A 238 -8.33 -19.39 13.49
CA LEU A 238 -9.79 -19.18 13.50
C LEU A 238 -10.42 -19.22 12.11
N LYS A 239 -9.68 -18.81 11.07
CA LYS A 239 -10.15 -18.83 9.68
C LYS A 239 -9.04 -19.26 8.73
N PRO A 240 -8.81 -20.58 8.56
CA PRO A 240 -7.72 -21.12 7.74
C PRO A 240 -7.78 -20.74 6.26
N THR A 241 -8.91 -20.21 5.79
CA THR A 241 -9.08 -19.74 4.41
C THR A 241 -8.78 -18.24 4.23
N SER A 242 -8.43 -17.51 5.31
CA SER A 242 -8.22 -16.06 5.32
C SER A 242 -6.91 -15.66 4.62
N PRO A 243 -6.94 -15.07 3.40
CA PRO A 243 -5.72 -14.67 2.73
C PRO A 243 -5.04 -13.47 3.40
N THR A 244 -5.82 -12.64 4.12
CA THR A 244 -5.28 -11.49 4.84
C THR A 244 -4.45 -11.93 6.04
N ALA A 245 -4.97 -12.87 6.85
CA ALA A 245 -4.23 -13.40 8.00
C ALA A 245 -2.95 -14.11 7.53
N PHE A 246 -3.04 -15.01 6.54
CA PHE A 246 -1.87 -15.73 6.05
C PHE A 246 -0.82 -14.81 5.40
N ARG A 247 -1.23 -13.78 4.64
CA ARG A 247 -0.27 -12.76 4.15
C ARG A 247 0.40 -12.02 5.31
N GLY A 248 -0.34 -11.73 6.37
CA GLY A 248 0.20 -11.17 7.60
C GLY A 248 1.27 -12.06 8.21
N VAL A 249 1.01 -13.37 8.36
CA VAL A 249 1.99 -14.36 8.82
C VAL A 249 3.25 -14.36 7.96
N VAL A 250 3.10 -14.42 6.63
CA VAL A 250 4.26 -14.43 5.71
C VAL A 250 5.10 -13.16 5.85
N VAL A 251 4.47 -11.99 5.85
CA VAL A 251 5.19 -10.71 5.88
C VAL A 251 5.80 -10.47 7.27
N MET A 252 5.10 -10.77 8.36
CA MET A 252 5.63 -10.59 9.72
C MET A 252 6.69 -11.62 10.05
N GLY A 253 6.52 -12.89 9.66
CA GLY A 253 7.55 -13.92 9.86
C GLY A 253 8.85 -13.58 9.12
N CYS A 254 8.78 -13.00 7.92
CA CYS A 254 9.98 -12.52 7.23
C CYS A 254 10.62 -11.28 7.87
N ARG A 255 9.89 -10.52 8.70
CA ARG A 255 10.38 -9.32 9.39
C ARG A 255 10.83 -9.59 10.83
N ALA A 256 10.26 -10.61 11.49
CA ALA A 256 10.53 -10.98 12.87
C ALA A 256 11.73 -11.94 12.95
N ASP A 257 11.60 -13.05 13.68
CA ASP A 257 12.60 -14.10 13.87
C ASP A 257 13.04 -14.85 12.60
N GLN A 258 12.26 -14.78 11.51
CA GLN A 258 12.43 -15.61 10.31
C GLN A 258 12.39 -17.13 10.58
N ASP A 259 11.51 -17.58 11.50
CA ASP A 259 11.21 -19.01 11.67
C ASP A 259 10.50 -19.56 10.42
N TRP A 260 11.32 -20.00 9.44
CA TRP A 260 10.87 -20.60 8.19
C TRP A 260 9.99 -21.85 8.41
N PRO A 261 10.33 -22.78 9.33
CA PRO A 261 9.44 -23.89 9.66
C PRO A 261 8.06 -23.44 10.16
N ARG A 262 7.98 -22.44 11.03
CA ARG A 262 6.73 -21.85 11.54
C ARG A 262 5.88 -21.27 10.41
N MET A 263 6.48 -20.43 9.56
CA MET A 263 5.78 -19.89 8.39
C MET A 263 5.28 -20.99 7.45
N TRP A 264 6.05 -22.08 7.26
CA TRP A 264 5.65 -23.20 6.42
C TRP A 264 4.49 -24.00 7.00
N ARG A 265 4.46 -24.26 8.33
CA ARG A 265 3.30 -24.86 9.00
C ARG A 265 2.02 -24.04 8.81
N SER A 266 2.14 -22.72 8.93
CA SER A 266 1.04 -21.78 8.64
C SER A 266 0.59 -21.84 7.17
N ALA A 267 1.53 -22.05 6.24
CA ALA A 267 1.21 -22.28 4.83
C ALA A 267 0.49 -23.61 4.59
N GLU A 268 0.89 -24.69 5.26
CA GLU A 268 0.22 -26.00 5.19
C GLU A 268 -1.21 -25.92 5.71
N LEU A 269 -1.45 -25.21 6.82
CA LEU A 269 -2.80 -24.93 7.32
C LEU A 269 -3.64 -24.19 6.27
N PHE A 270 -3.10 -23.12 5.67
CA PHE A 270 -3.80 -22.34 4.65
C PHE A 270 -4.10 -23.13 3.37
N GLU A 271 -3.14 -23.95 2.93
CA GLU A 271 -3.27 -24.74 1.71
C GLU A 271 -4.20 -25.93 1.89
N SER A 272 -4.16 -26.61 3.04
CA SER A 272 -5.01 -27.76 3.35
C SER A 272 -6.50 -27.39 3.50
N ALA A 273 -6.80 -26.16 3.92
CA ALA A 273 -8.15 -25.63 4.04
C ALA A 273 -8.84 -25.30 2.70
N LYS A 274 -8.15 -25.48 1.56
CA LYS A 274 -8.69 -25.19 0.23
C LYS A 274 -9.14 -26.49 -0.46
N PRO A 275 -10.42 -26.61 -0.89
CA PRO A 275 -10.95 -27.85 -1.44
C PRO A 275 -10.30 -28.33 -2.76
N PRO A 276 -10.03 -27.49 -3.77
CA PRO A 276 -9.56 -27.98 -5.07
C PRO A 276 -8.15 -28.58 -5.01
N ARG A 277 -8.00 -29.80 -5.54
CA ARG A 277 -6.71 -30.52 -5.67
C ARG A 277 -5.90 -30.61 -4.37
N ARG A 278 -6.58 -30.69 -3.21
CA ARG A 278 -5.95 -30.69 -1.88
C ARG A 278 -4.78 -31.69 -1.79
N ALA A 279 -4.96 -32.94 -2.19
CA ALA A 279 -3.92 -33.98 -2.13
C ALA A 279 -2.66 -33.58 -2.91
N ALA A 280 -2.79 -33.17 -4.16
CA ALA A 280 -1.66 -32.74 -4.99
C ALA A 280 -0.98 -31.47 -4.44
N ARG A 281 -1.74 -30.57 -3.81
CA ARG A 281 -1.17 -29.38 -3.14
C ARG A 281 -0.36 -29.78 -1.93
N MET A 282 -0.88 -30.66 -1.08
CA MET A 282 -0.15 -31.13 0.10
C MET A 282 1.07 -31.97 -0.27
N GLN A 283 1.01 -32.76 -1.34
CA GLN A 283 2.18 -33.45 -1.87
C GLN A 283 3.29 -32.46 -2.31
N LEU A 284 2.91 -31.39 -3.00
CA LEU A 284 3.85 -30.33 -3.35
C LEU A 284 4.39 -29.60 -2.11
N MET A 285 3.56 -29.39 -1.07
CA MET A 285 4.03 -28.82 0.19
C MET A 285 5.09 -29.73 0.84
N GLU A 286 4.90 -31.05 0.81
CA GLU A 286 5.86 -32.00 1.37
C GLU A 286 7.20 -31.94 0.62
N TRP A 287 7.16 -31.95 -0.71
CA TRP A 287 8.35 -31.85 -1.55
C TRP A 287 9.16 -30.56 -1.38
N LEU A 288 8.53 -29.50 -0.90
CA LEU A 288 9.17 -28.20 -0.68
C LEU A 288 9.51 -27.95 0.80
N ARG A 289 9.07 -28.80 1.73
CA ARG A 289 9.35 -28.68 3.17
C ARG A 289 10.86 -28.50 3.47
N PRO A 290 11.80 -29.22 2.83
CA PRO A 290 13.24 -29.05 3.10
C PRO A 290 13.78 -27.63 2.80
N LEU A 291 13.16 -26.88 1.89
CA LEU A 291 13.54 -25.49 1.60
C LEU A 291 13.27 -24.54 2.80
N PHE A 292 12.37 -24.94 3.71
CA PHE A 292 11.91 -24.13 4.84
C PHE A 292 12.53 -24.56 6.17
N THR A 293 13.64 -25.30 6.18
CA THR A 293 14.49 -25.39 7.37
C THR A 293 15.18 -24.04 7.63
N ALA A 294 15.76 -23.85 8.82
CA ALA A 294 16.52 -22.63 9.14
C ALA A 294 17.64 -22.38 8.12
N GLU A 295 18.48 -23.41 7.89
CA GLU A 295 19.59 -23.40 6.94
C GLU A 295 19.48 -24.58 5.96
N PRO A 296 18.83 -24.42 4.80
CA PRO A 296 18.62 -25.50 3.85
C PRO A 296 19.93 -25.82 3.13
N PRO A 297 20.37 -27.08 3.13
CA PRO A 297 21.49 -27.54 2.32
C PRO A 297 21.32 -27.14 0.85
N ARG A 298 22.45 -26.91 0.15
CA ARG A 298 22.43 -26.58 -1.29
C ARG A 298 21.71 -27.64 -2.13
N ALA A 299 21.81 -28.91 -1.74
CA ALA A 299 21.11 -30.02 -2.37
C ALA A 299 19.58 -29.88 -2.27
N ASP A 300 19.07 -29.53 -1.08
CA ASP A 300 17.63 -29.35 -0.84
C ASP A 300 17.07 -28.14 -1.59
N VAL A 301 17.84 -27.04 -1.65
CA VAL A 301 17.47 -25.88 -2.49
C VAL A 301 17.38 -26.30 -3.96
N SER A 302 18.35 -27.06 -4.45
CA SER A 302 18.37 -27.54 -5.84
C SER A 302 17.20 -28.48 -6.14
N ALA A 303 16.93 -29.44 -5.24
CA ALA A 303 15.80 -30.35 -5.34
C ALA A 303 14.45 -29.61 -5.33
N ALA A 304 14.30 -28.60 -4.46
CA ALA A 304 13.10 -27.77 -4.41
C ALA A 304 12.87 -27.03 -5.73
N LEU A 305 13.93 -26.49 -6.36
CA LEU A 305 13.83 -25.83 -7.66
C LEU A 305 13.38 -26.79 -8.77
N VAL A 306 13.89 -28.01 -8.80
CA VAL A 306 13.44 -29.06 -9.73
C VAL A 306 11.96 -29.39 -9.49
N ASN A 307 11.56 -29.57 -8.23
CA ASN A 307 10.18 -29.86 -7.87
C ASN A 307 9.22 -28.72 -8.24
N ILE A 308 9.63 -27.46 -8.11
CA ILE A 308 8.86 -26.29 -8.56
C ILE A 308 8.66 -26.31 -10.07
N GLN A 309 9.72 -26.56 -10.84
CA GLN A 309 9.64 -26.64 -12.30
C GLN A 309 8.73 -27.79 -12.76
N TYR A 310 8.89 -28.97 -12.15
CA TYR A 310 8.03 -30.12 -12.41
C TYR A 310 6.55 -29.80 -12.11
N ALA A 311 6.27 -29.21 -10.95
CA ALA A 311 4.91 -28.82 -10.56
C ALA A 311 4.31 -27.80 -11.55
N GLN A 312 5.08 -26.82 -11.99
CA GLN A 312 4.66 -25.84 -13.00
C GLN A 312 4.32 -26.52 -14.33
N ALA A 313 5.17 -27.42 -14.82
CA ALA A 313 4.94 -28.16 -16.06
C ALA A 313 3.68 -29.05 -15.99
N LYS A 314 3.35 -29.59 -14.80
CA LYS A 314 2.13 -30.36 -14.55
C LYS A 314 0.90 -29.51 -14.24
N GLY A 315 1.02 -28.18 -14.23
CA GLY A 315 -0.07 -27.28 -13.87
C GLY A 315 -0.52 -27.39 -12.41
N LEU A 316 0.33 -27.92 -11.53
CA LEU A 316 0.14 -27.94 -10.08
C LEU A 316 0.50 -26.57 -9.51
N ARG A 317 -0.40 -26.00 -8.70
CA ARG A 317 -0.26 -24.62 -8.22
C ARG A 317 -0.66 -24.49 -6.76
N LEU A 318 0.24 -23.89 -5.98
CA LEU A 318 -0.07 -23.38 -4.65
C LEU A 318 -0.83 -22.04 -4.75
N SER A 319 -1.37 -21.56 -3.64
CA SER A 319 -2.03 -20.25 -3.63
C SER A 319 -1.02 -19.11 -3.90
N PHE A 320 -1.51 -17.96 -4.37
CA PHE A 320 -0.69 -16.75 -4.54
C PHE A 320 0.17 -16.40 -3.30
N PRO A 321 -0.38 -16.33 -2.07
CA PRO A 321 0.46 -16.03 -0.90
C PRO A 321 1.48 -17.12 -0.57
N THR A 322 1.17 -18.41 -0.77
CA THR A 322 2.16 -19.49 -0.55
C THR A 322 3.28 -19.43 -1.59
N THR A 323 2.95 -19.14 -2.86
CA THR A 323 3.99 -18.91 -3.88
C THR A 323 4.83 -17.68 -3.56
N SER A 324 4.24 -16.62 -2.96
CA SER A 324 4.99 -15.44 -2.53
C SER A 324 5.95 -15.77 -1.38
N LEU A 325 5.54 -16.61 -0.42
CA LEU A 325 6.42 -17.12 0.63
C LEU A 325 7.63 -17.87 0.05
N ILE A 326 7.43 -18.71 -0.98
CA ILE A 326 8.54 -19.40 -1.67
C ILE A 326 9.46 -18.39 -2.38
N VAL A 327 8.90 -17.37 -3.04
CA VAL A 327 9.69 -16.30 -3.67
C VAL A 327 10.56 -15.59 -2.64
N TYR A 328 10.01 -15.22 -1.49
CA TYR A 328 10.79 -14.59 -0.41
C TYR A 328 11.87 -15.54 0.10
N ARG A 329 11.52 -16.81 0.38
CA ARG A 329 12.49 -17.80 0.86
C ARG A 329 13.68 -17.94 -0.09
N LEU A 330 13.44 -17.98 -1.39
CA LEU A 330 14.49 -18.03 -2.41
C LEU A 330 15.33 -16.74 -2.44
N GLN A 331 14.72 -15.56 -2.30
CA GLN A 331 15.47 -14.29 -2.26
C GLN A 331 16.35 -14.17 -1.01
N PHE A 332 15.84 -14.54 0.17
CA PHE A 332 16.63 -14.63 1.39
C PHE A 332 17.74 -15.69 1.32
N ALA A 333 17.58 -16.72 0.49
CA ALA A 333 18.62 -17.71 0.18
C ALA A 333 19.54 -17.29 -0.99
N GLN A 334 19.47 -16.04 -1.45
CA GLN A 334 20.21 -15.51 -2.61
C GLN A 334 20.06 -16.38 -3.88
N ARG A 335 18.85 -16.84 -4.16
CA ARG A 335 18.44 -17.51 -5.40
C ARG A 335 17.53 -16.57 -6.19
N MET A 336 18.08 -15.44 -6.62
CA MET A 336 17.33 -14.34 -7.24
C MET A 336 16.73 -14.73 -8.59
N LYS A 337 17.49 -15.42 -9.45
CA LYS A 337 17.05 -15.82 -10.78
C LYS A 337 15.77 -16.67 -10.74
N PRO A 338 15.70 -17.80 -10.00
CA PRO A 338 14.46 -18.55 -9.90
C PRO A 338 13.36 -17.78 -9.15
N ALA A 339 13.70 -16.94 -8.16
CA ALA A 339 12.69 -16.15 -7.45
C ALA A 339 11.99 -15.12 -8.36
N PHE A 340 12.74 -14.35 -9.16
CA PHE A 340 12.17 -13.40 -10.13
C PHE A 340 11.42 -14.11 -11.26
N ALA A 341 11.89 -15.29 -11.71
CA ALA A 341 11.15 -16.12 -12.66
C ALA A 341 9.79 -16.57 -12.09
N MET A 342 9.74 -17.00 -10.83
CA MET A 342 8.49 -17.33 -10.15
C MET A 342 7.57 -16.11 -10.01
N ARG A 343 8.13 -14.93 -9.73
CA ARG A 343 7.38 -13.67 -9.67
C ARG A 343 6.79 -13.30 -11.04
N ARG A 344 7.54 -13.53 -12.13
CA ARG A 344 7.02 -13.42 -13.51
C ARG A 344 5.86 -14.39 -13.76
N GLY A 345 5.97 -15.63 -13.30
CA GLY A 345 4.85 -16.59 -13.34
C GLY A 345 3.62 -16.16 -12.54
N LEU A 346 3.80 -15.44 -11.42
CA LEU A 346 2.69 -14.85 -10.66
C LEU A 346 2.01 -13.71 -11.44
N ALA A 347 2.75 -12.91 -12.21
CA ALA A 347 2.18 -11.89 -13.07
C ALA A 347 1.36 -12.51 -14.21
N GLU A 348 1.87 -13.53 -14.89
CA GLU A 348 1.12 -14.29 -15.91
C GLU A 348 -0.17 -14.87 -15.35
N ARG A 349 -0.07 -15.58 -14.22
CA ARG A 349 -1.24 -16.15 -13.54
C ARG A 349 -2.25 -15.08 -13.11
N SER A 350 -1.78 -13.88 -12.75
CA SER A 350 -2.66 -12.77 -12.39
C SER A 350 -3.43 -12.28 -13.62
N LEU A 351 -2.80 -12.19 -14.79
CA LEU A 351 -3.49 -11.86 -16.04
C LEU A 351 -4.50 -12.94 -16.44
N ASP A 352 -4.13 -14.23 -16.39
CA ASP A 352 -5.05 -15.34 -16.68
C ASP A 352 -6.31 -15.27 -15.80
N TRP A 353 -6.11 -14.90 -14.53
CA TRP A 353 -7.17 -14.85 -13.54
C TRP A 353 -8.04 -13.59 -13.66
N LEU A 354 -7.44 -12.42 -13.87
CA LEU A 354 -8.14 -11.15 -14.01
C LEU A 354 -8.88 -11.03 -15.35
N GLY A 355 -8.25 -11.51 -16.43
CA GLY A 355 -8.61 -11.14 -17.79
C GLY A 355 -8.26 -9.68 -18.11
N THR A 356 -8.61 -9.22 -19.31
CA THR A 356 -8.36 -7.85 -19.77
C THR A 356 -9.58 -6.93 -19.64
N SER A 357 -10.78 -7.51 -19.47
CA SER A 357 -12.03 -6.76 -19.28
C SER A 357 -12.14 -6.24 -17.85
N SER A 358 -12.15 -4.91 -17.70
CA SER A 358 -12.16 -4.26 -16.38
C SER A 358 -13.54 -3.83 -15.89
N ALA A 359 -14.61 -3.97 -16.70
CA ALA A 359 -15.95 -3.50 -16.33
C ALA A 359 -16.02 -2.03 -15.87
N GLU A 360 -15.25 -1.14 -16.52
CA GLU A 360 -15.12 0.28 -16.12
C GLU A 360 -14.58 0.47 -14.68
N HIS A 361 -13.83 -0.51 -14.13
CA HIS A 361 -13.18 -0.38 -12.82
C HIS A 361 -11.70 -0.07 -12.94
N SER A 362 -11.34 1.20 -12.69
CA SER A 362 -9.95 1.71 -12.70
C SER A 362 -8.98 0.89 -11.82
N ARG A 363 -9.41 0.40 -10.65
CA ARG A 363 -8.57 -0.45 -9.77
C ARG A 363 -8.33 -1.86 -10.30
N HIS A 364 -9.27 -2.41 -11.07
CA HIS A 364 -9.04 -3.66 -11.78
C HIS A 364 -8.03 -3.40 -12.91
N ARG A 365 -8.28 -2.35 -13.70
CA ARG A 365 -7.40 -1.93 -14.80
C ARG A 365 -5.95 -1.75 -14.32
N GLN A 366 -5.73 -1.09 -13.19
CA GLN A 366 -4.41 -0.96 -12.58
C GLN A 366 -3.69 -2.30 -12.40
N LYS A 367 -4.37 -3.33 -11.89
CA LYS A 367 -3.74 -4.64 -11.66
C LYS A 367 -3.38 -5.35 -12.96
N VAL A 368 -4.22 -5.20 -13.98
CA VAL A 368 -3.95 -5.72 -15.33
C VAL A 368 -2.75 -5.01 -15.94
N LEU A 369 -2.73 -3.68 -15.90
CA LEU A 369 -1.62 -2.87 -16.41
C LEU A 369 -0.32 -3.14 -15.66
N ALA A 370 -0.36 -3.26 -14.33
CA ALA A 370 0.82 -3.60 -13.53
C ALA A 370 1.40 -4.97 -13.91
N ALA A 371 0.56 -5.97 -14.17
CA ALA A 371 1.03 -7.27 -14.63
C ALA A 371 1.56 -7.22 -16.08
N LEU A 372 0.91 -6.51 -17.00
CA LEU A 372 1.38 -6.34 -18.38
C LEU A 372 2.72 -5.61 -18.45
N THR A 373 2.86 -4.50 -17.72
CA THR A 373 4.11 -3.72 -17.64
C THR A 373 5.23 -4.54 -17.00
N TYR A 374 4.95 -5.30 -15.94
CA TYR A 374 5.93 -6.22 -15.35
C TYR A 374 6.37 -7.33 -16.32
N LEU A 375 5.46 -7.81 -17.17
CA LEU A 375 5.76 -8.79 -18.22
C LEU A 375 6.37 -8.17 -19.49
N GLN A 376 6.54 -6.84 -19.52
CA GLN A 376 7.05 -6.08 -20.67
C GLN A 376 6.13 -6.16 -21.90
N ARG A 377 4.82 -6.38 -21.69
CA ARG A 377 3.79 -6.37 -22.75
C ARG A 377 3.23 -4.95 -22.91
N TYR A 378 4.10 -3.99 -23.23
CA TYR A 378 3.77 -2.57 -23.16
C TYR A 378 2.72 -2.12 -24.18
N GLU A 379 2.76 -2.64 -25.41
CA GLU A 379 1.76 -2.34 -26.43
C GLU A 379 0.35 -2.77 -25.99
N GLN A 380 0.24 -3.96 -25.39
CA GLN A 380 -1.02 -4.44 -24.82
C GLN A 380 -1.47 -3.58 -23.64
N ALA A 381 -0.54 -3.13 -22.79
CA ALA A 381 -0.87 -2.22 -21.69
C ALA A 381 -1.40 -0.88 -22.22
N GLN A 382 -0.73 -0.31 -23.22
CA GLN A 382 -1.11 0.96 -23.84
C GLN A 382 -2.50 0.86 -24.50
N ALA A 383 -2.74 -0.17 -25.32
CA ALA A 383 -4.03 -0.36 -25.99
C ALA A 383 -5.21 -0.51 -25.01
N LEU A 384 -4.96 -0.80 -23.74
CA LEU A 384 -5.99 -0.93 -22.70
C LEU A 384 -6.25 0.36 -21.90
N ILE A 385 -5.43 1.41 -22.09
CA ILE A 385 -5.48 2.63 -21.28
C ILE A 385 -5.40 3.93 -22.08
N ASP A 386 -4.84 3.90 -23.29
CA ASP A 386 -4.69 5.05 -24.18
C ASP A 386 -5.08 4.64 -25.62
N PRO A 387 -6.14 5.24 -26.22
CA PRO A 387 -6.95 6.34 -25.70
C PRO A 387 -7.78 5.97 -24.46
N MET A 388 -8.32 6.99 -23.78
CA MET A 388 -9.14 6.84 -22.57
C MET A 388 -10.18 5.71 -22.73
N PRO A 389 -10.13 4.65 -21.90
CA PRO A 389 -10.80 3.39 -22.23
C PRO A 389 -12.32 3.40 -22.00
N TRP A 390 -12.83 4.37 -21.24
CA TRP A 390 -14.25 4.63 -21.03
C TRP A 390 -14.45 6.04 -20.46
N GLN A 391 -15.68 6.56 -20.50
CA GLN A 391 -16.02 7.84 -19.88
C GLN A 391 -15.96 7.73 -18.34
N PRO A 392 -15.08 8.48 -17.64
CA PRO A 392 -14.95 8.41 -16.19
C PRO A 392 -16.21 8.91 -15.47
N HIS A 393 -16.55 8.30 -14.32
CA HIS A 393 -17.73 8.69 -13.55
C HIS A 393 -17.50 9.87 -12.59
N ASN A 394 -16.25 10.24 -12.34
CA ASN A 394 -15.83 11.35 -11.47
C ASN A 394 -14.37 11.72 -11.75
N ASP A 395 -13.94 12.86 -11.22
CA ASP A 395 -12.57 13.37 -11.39
C ASP A 395 -11.51 12.40 -10.88
N LEU A 396 -11.72 11.79 -9.71
CA LEU A 396 -10.77 10.82 -9.16
C LEU A 396 -10.56 9.63 -10.10
N GLU A 397 -11.61 9.12 -10.73
CA GLU A 397 -11.47 8.05 -11.73
C GLU A 397 -10.76 8.53 -13.00
N ARG A 398 -11.08 9.73 -13.49
CA ARG A 398 -10.37 10.35 -14.61
C ARG A 398 -8.87 10.44 -14.31
N HIS A 399 -8.52 11.02 -13.16
CA HIS A 399 -7.13 11.18 -12.72
C HIS A 399 -6.42 9.84 -12.60
N ARG A 400 -7.08 8.78 -12.11
CA ARG A 400 -6.48 7.43 -12.07
C ARG A 400 -6.18 6.90 -13.47
N LEU A 401 -7.10 7.05 -14.42
CA LEU A 401 -6.93 6.53 -15.78
C LEU A 401 -5.81 7.28 -16.52
N GLU A 402 -5.82 8.60 -16.47
CA GLU A 402 -4.78 9.44 -17.08
C GLU A 402 -3.40 9.18 -16.46
N LYS A 403 -3.33 9.02 -15.14
CA LYS A 403 -2.08 8.68 -14.45
C LYS A 403 -1.54 7.32 -14.86
N MET A 404 -2.42 6.32 -14.99
CA MET A 404 -2.00 4.99 -15.47
C MET A 404 -1.55 5.05 -16.94
N ALA A 405 -2.18 5.87 -17.79
CA ALA A 405 -1.70 6.10 -19.15
C ALA A 405 -0.29 6.70 -19.14
N ALA A 406 -0.07 7.77 -18.37
CA ALA A 406 1.24 8.40 -18.21
C ALA A 406 2.32 7.40 -17.74
N ASP A 407 2.00 6.55 -16.76
CA ASP A 407 2.92 5.50 -16.28
C ASP A 407 3.25 4.45 -17.37
N VAL A 408 2.28 4.08 -18.21
CA VAL A 408 2.50 3.18 -19.36
C VAL A 408 3.42 3.83 -20.40
N HIS A 409 3.31 5.14 -20.63
CA HIS A 409 4.24 5.84 -21.53
C HIS A 409 5.64 5.97 -20.92
N LEU A 410 5.75 6.28 -19.63
CA LEU A 410 7.04 6.45 -18.96
C LEU A 410 7.86 5.16 -18.97
N ILE A 411 7.25 4.00 -18.68
CA ILE A 411 7.98 2.72 -18.71
C ILE A 411 8.44 2.31 -20.12
N GLN A 412 7.94 3.00 -21.15
CA GLN A 412 8.38 2.89 -22.54
C GLN A 412 9.36 4.00 -22.95
N GLY A 413 9.90 4.79 -22.01
CA GLY A 413 10.85 5.85 -22.28
C GLY A 413 10.24 7.17 -22.77
N ARG A 414 8.92 7.36 -22.64
CA ARG A 414 8.24 8.59 -23.06
C ARG A 414 7.78 9.40 -21.86
N MET A 415 8.49 10.51 -21.59
CA MET A 415 8.24 11.36 -20.42
C MET A 415 7.06 12.31 -20.59
N GLN A 416 6.83 12.85 -21.80
CA GLN A 416 5.89 13.96 -22.01
C GLN A 416 4.47 13.72 -21.45
N PRO A 417 3.85 12.53 -21.61
CA PRO A 417 2.51 12.29 -21.05
C PRO A 417 2.44 12.43 -19.51
N LEU A 418 3.53 12.16 -18.79
CA LEU A 418 3.63 12.39 -17.35
C LEU A 418 3.67 13.88 -17.02
N VAL A 419 4.50 14.64 -17.74
CA VAL A 419 4.59 16.11 -17.59
C VAL A 419 3.24 16.75 -17.85
N ASP A 420 2.61 16.43 -18.98
CA ASP A 420 1.32 17.00 -19.38
C ASP A 420 0.24 16.69 -18.33
N TYR A 421 0.25 15.47 -17.78
CA TYR A 421 -0.63 15.08 -16.69
C TYR A 421 -0.34 15.87 -15.41
N ALA A 422 0.92 16.03 -15.02
CA ALA A 422 1.32 16.77 -13.83
C ALA A 422 0.89 18.24 -13.92
N VAL A 423 1.06 18.90 -15.07
CA VAL A 423 0.63 20.28 -15.31
C VAL A 423 -0.89 20.42 -15.15
N ARG A 424 -1.68 19.53 -15.77
CA ARG A 424 -3.15 19.54 -15.60
C ARG A 424 -3.55 19.31 -14.14
N ARG A 425 -2.88 18.40 -13.43
CA ARG A 425 -3.15 18.13 -12.01
C ARG A 425 -2.84 19.31 -11.09
N ALA A 426 -1.76 20.05 -11.39
CA ALA A 426 -1.43 21.27 -10.67
C ALA A 426 -2.53 22.34 -10.81
N GLN A 427 -3.15 22.44 -12.00
CA GLN A 427 -4.29 23.33 -12.25
C GLN A 427 -5.57 22.85 -11.55
N ASP A 428 -5.90 21.56 -11.65
CA ASP A 428 -7.11 20.96 -11.04
C ASP A 428 -7.09 21.04 -9.50
N THR A 429 -5.92 20.90 -8.89
CA THR A 429 -5.80 20.86 -7.44
C THR A 429 -4.46 21.46 -7.00
N PRO A 430 -4.35 22.78 -6.85
CA PRO A 430 -3.11 23.43 -6.40
C PRO A 430 -2.63 22.85 -5.08
N MET A 431 -1.32 22.55 -4.99
CA MET A 431 -0.70 21.99 -3.79
C MET A 431 0.41 22.91 -3.27
N HIS A 432 0.56 22.93 -1.96
CA HIS A 432 1.57 23.74 -1.28
C HIS A 432 3.00 23.36 -1.73
N GLY A 433 3.82 24.36 -2.00
CA GLY A 433 5.23 24.21 -2.41
C GLY A 433 5.45 23.80 -3.88
N GLU A 434 4.42 23.53 -4.70
CA GLU A 434 4.62 23.09 -6.09
C GLU A 434 5.23 24.17 -7.00
N GLU A 435 4.82 25.44 -6.86
CA GLU A 435 5.40 26.54 -7.65
C GLU A 435 6.87 26.78 -7.32
N ARG A 436 7.23 26.65 -6.03
CA ARG A 436 8.64 26.71 -5.60
C ARG A 436 9.43 25.54 -6.18
N MET A 437 8.90 24.32 -6.14
CA MET A 437 9.55 23.16 -6.78
C MET A 437 9.75 23.37 -8.28
N ALA A 438 8.74 23.87 -8.98
CA ALA A 438 8.83 24.16 -10.41
C ALA A 438 9.91 25.20 -10.73
N ARG A 439 10.06 26.25 -9.90
CA ARG A 439 11.15 27.24 -10.04
C ARG A 439 12.53 26.63 -9.81
N LEU A 440 12.64 25.68 -8.89
CA LEU A 440 13.92 25.01 -8.59
C LEU A 440 14.33 24.05 -9.70
N LEU A 441 13.39 23.36 -10.36
CA LEU A 441 13.75 22.26 -11.26
C LEU A 441 13.61 22.57 -12.75
N ARG A 442 12.66 23.42 -13.18
CA ARG A 442 12.35 23.59 -14.60
C ARG A 442 13.54 24.15 -15.37
N GLY A 443 13.97 23.41 -16.39
CA GLY A 443 15.12 23.78 -17.23
C GLY A 443 16.47 23.77 -16.50
N LYS A 444 16.54 23.20 -15.29
CA LYS A 444 17.77 23.09 -14.50
C LYS A 444 18.45 21.74 -14.67
N ARG A 445 19.76 21.71 -14.45
CA ARG A 445 20.52 20.48 -14.25
C ARG A 445 20.40 20.07 -12.79
N VAL A 446 19.81 18.90 -12.54
CA VAL A 446 19.50 18.42 -11.19
C VAL A 446 20.33 17.18 -10.86
N ALA A 447 21.15 17.23 -9.80
CA ALA A 447 21.84 16.05 -9.29
C ALA A 447 20.97 15.33 -8.25
N VAL A 448 20.76 14.03 -8.42
CA VAL A 448 20.15 13.14 -7.42
C VAL A 448 21.25 12.23 -6.88
N VAL A 449 21.61 12.42 -5.62
CA VAL A 449 22.74 11.73 -4.96
C VAL A 449 22.18 10.70 -3.98
N GLY A 450 22.42 9.42 -4.27
CA GLY A 450 21.99 8.33 -3.41
C GLY A 450 22.90 8.07 -2.21
N PRO A 451 22.46 7.23 -1.27
CA PRO A 451 23.16 7.01 0.00
C PRO A 451 24.21 5.89 -0.05
N ALA A 452 24.43 5.26 -1.21
CA ALA A 452 25.29 4.09 -1.31
C ALA A 452 26.77 4.48 -1.27
N ASP A 453 27.58 3.66 -0.58
CA ASP A 453 29.03 3.75 -0.69
C ASP A 453 29.50 3.00 -1.94
N THR A 454 29.67 3.74 -3.03
CA THR A 454 30.11 3.19 -4.31
C THR A 454 31.62 3.28 -4.52
N GLY A 455 32.35 3.96 -3.64
CA GLY A 455 33.75 4.36 -3.85
C GLY A 455 33.95 5.46 -4.90
N ASP A 456 32.88 5.94 -5.55
CA ASP A 456 32.96 7.04 -6.52
C ASP A 456 33.39 8.35 -5.83
N ARG A 457 34.31 9.08 -6.45
CA ARG A 457 34.77 10.42 -6.01
C ARG A 457 34.32 11.51 -7.00
N LEU A 458 33.00 11.66 -7.12
CA LEU A 458 32.36 12.54 -8.11
C LEU A 458 31.84 13.83 -7.48
N GLY A 459 32.37 14.26 -6.34
CA GLY A 459 31.88 15.43 -5.60
C GLY A 459 31.91 16.73 -6.41
N ALA A 460 33.00 16.98 -7.15
CA ALA A 460 33.11 18.15 -8.02
C ALA A 460 32.09 18.13 -9.17
N ASP A 461 31.85 16.95 -9.77
CA ASP A 461 30.83 16.78 -10.81
C ASP A 461 29.42 17.00 -10.26
N ILE A 462 29.17 16.60 -9.01
CA ILE A 462 27.89 16.81 -8.32
C ILE A 462 27.65 18.32 -8.07
N ASP A 463 28.68 19.04 -7.61
CA ASP A 463 28.58 20.47 -7.29
C ASP A 463 28.40 21.38 -8.53
N ASP A 464 28.70 20.88 -9.72
CA ASP A 464 28.47 21.55 -11.01
C ASP A 464 26.97 21.61 -11.43
N TYR A 465 26.09 20.84 -10.78
CA TYR A 465 24.65 20.85 -11.08
C TYR A 465 23.95 22.03 -10.39
N ASP A 466 22.94 22.62 -11.03
CA ASP A 466 22.19 23.77 -10.49
C ASP A 466 21.49 23.47 -9.16
N VAL A 467 20.99 22.23 -8.99
CA VAL A 467 20.24 21.80 -7.80
C VAL A 467 20.67 20.40 -7.38
N ILE A 468 20.93 20.20 -6.09
CA ILE A 468 21.36 18.92 -5.53
C ILE A 468 20.31 18.34 -4.57
N ILE A 469 19.84 17.14 -4.88
CA ILE A 469 18.78 16.42 -4.17
C ILE A 469 19.36 15.21 -3.44
N ARG A 470 19.02 15.07 -2.15
CA ARG A 470 19.39 13.91 -1.33
C ARG A 470 18.17 13.27 -0.62
N PRO A 471 18.19 11.97 -0.33
CA PRO A 471 17.16 11.28 0.45
C PRO A 471 17.29 11.49 1.98
N ARG A 472 18.20 12.37 2.42
CA ARG A 472 18.40 12.80 3.80
C ARG A 472 19.02 14.19 3.79
N LEU A 473 18.70 15.00 4.81
CA LEU A 473 19.35 16.30 5.02
C LEU A 473 20.82 16.10 5.42
N MET A 474 21.71 16.81 4.73
CA MET A 474 23.14 16.91 5.05
C MET A 474 23.58 18.36 4.83
N THR A 475 24.05 19.02 5.90
CA THR A 475 24.49 20.42 5.88
C THR A 475 25.98 20.60 6.15
N GLN A 476 26.66 19.52 6.57
CA GLN A 476 28.09 19.49 6.86
C GLN A 476 28.76 18.34 6.13
N PHE A 477 29.95 18.60 5.59
CA PHE A 477 30.73 17.66 4.80
C PHE A 477 32.20 17.76 5.21
N ASP A 478 32.81 16.65 5.60
CA ASP A 478 34.27 16.55 5.70
C ASP A 478 34.91 16.39 4.31
N ASP A 479 36.24 16.46 4.22
CA ASP A 479 36.97 16.40 2.94
C ASP A 479 36.72 15.09 2.15
N GLU A 480 36.53 13.97 2.85
CA GLU A 480 36.26 12.68 2.21
C GLU A 480 34.83 12.64 1.66
N GLN A 481 33.87 13.09 2.46
CA GLN A 481 32.47 13.23 2.09
C GLN A 481 32.31 14.22 0.94
N ALA A 482 32.95 15.38 1.00
CA ALA A 482 32.94 16.39 -0.05
C ALA A 482 33.43 15.81 -1.38
N ALA A 483 34.54 15.09 -1.38
CA ALA A 483 35.08 14.47 -2.58
C ALA A 483 34.15 13.41 -3.21
N ARG A 484 33.28 12.77 -2.41
CA ARG A 484 32.40 11.68 -2.84
C ARG A 484 30.97 12.13 -3.16
N LEU A 485 30.45 13.07 -2.37
CA LEU A 485 29.04 13.42 -2.29
C LEU A 485 28.76 14.87 -2.69
N GLY A 486 29.79 15.68 -2.94
CA GLY A 486 29.67 17.13 -3.12
C GLY A 486 29.53 17.86 -1.78
N THR A 487 29.37 19.18 -1.83
CA THR A 487 29.52 20.08 -0.67
C THR A 487 28.23 20.77 -0.21
N ARG A 488 27.10 20.59 -0.93
CA ARG A 488 25.82 21.25 -0.59
C ARG A 488 24.60 20.36 -0.81
N THR A 489 23.49 20.63 -0.11
CA THR A 489 22.16 20.01 -0.31
C THR A 489 21.09 21.08 -0.54
N ASP A 490 20.45 21.10 -1.70
CA ASP A 490 19.38 22.09 -1.99
C ASP A 490 17.99 21.55 -1.63
N ILE A 491 17.75 20.26 -1.89
CA ILE A 491 16.45 19.61 -1.60
C ILE A 491 16.68 18.29 -0.86
N ALA A 492 15.98 18.12 0.26
CA ALA A 492 16.01 16.88 1.03
C ALA A 492 14.65 16.15 0.95
N TYR A 493 14.66 14.90 0.50
CA TYR A 493 13.48 14.03 0.51
C TYR A 493 13.44 13.21 1.79
N PHE A 494 12.29 13.17 2.45
CA PHE A 494 12.11 12.37 3.66
C PHE A 494 11.16 11.21 3.44
N SER A 495 11.58 10.06 3.96
CA SER A 495 10.67 8.95 4.19
C SER A 495 9.69 9.37 5.29
N GLY A 496 8.39 9.26 5.03
CA GLY A 496 7.34 9.92 5.81
C GLY A 496 7.19 9.55 7.29
N ARG A 497 8.11 8.78 7.89
CA ARG A 497 8.12 8.46 9.32
C ARG A 497 8.85 9.49 10.17
N ASP A 498 9.73 10.31 9.57
CA ASP A 498 10.68 11.10 10.35
C ASP A 498 10.55 12.61 10.13
N ILE A 499 9.66 13.04 9.24
CA ILE A 499 9.60 14.45 8.84
C ILE A 499 9.37 15.38 10.03
N ALA A 500 8.53 14.99 11.00
CA ALA A 500 8.28 15.75 12.23
C ALA A 500 9.54 15.89 13.10
N ALA A 501 10.32 14.82 13.25
CA ALA A 501 11.56 14.83 14.04
C ALA A 501 12.66 15.69 13.40
N PHE A 502 12.61 15.87 12.08
CA PHE A 502 13.59 16.65 11.31
C PHE A 502 13.12 18.07 10.98
N MET A 503 11.92 18.50 11.42
CA MET A 503 11.39 19.82 11.08
C MET A 503 12.24 20.96 11.65
N GLU A 504 12.75 20.81 12.88
CA GLU A 504 13.57 21.84 13.54
C GLU A 504 14.91 22.01 12.82
N GLU A 505 15.60 20.89 12.56
CA GLU A 505 16.86 20.86 11.80
C GLU A 505 16.66 21.44 10.39
N ALA A 506 15.59 21.04 9.70
CA ALA A 506 15.27 21.56 8.38
C ALA A 506 14.96 23.07 8.38
N SER A 507 14.23 23.57 9.38
CA SER A 507 13.95 25.00 9.51
C SER A 507 15.24 25.78 9.70
N ALA A 508 16.10 25.35 10.62
CA ALA A 508 17.39 25.99 10.86
C ALA A 508 18.28 26.00 9.60
N ALA A 509 18.30 24.90 8.84
CA ALA A 509 19.03 24.82 7.58
C ALA A 509 18.46 25.78 6.51
N VAL A 510 17.14 25.94 6.43
CA VAL A 510 16.51 26.90 5.52
C VAL A 510 16.83 28.33 5.94
N ASP A 511 16.72 28.65 7.22
CA ASP A 511 17.00 29.98 7.77
C ASP A 511 18.46 30.39 7.57
N ALA A 512 19.39 29.41 7.63
CA ALA A 512 20.80 29.59 7.32
C ALA A 512 21.13 29.64 5.82
N GLY A 513 20.14 29.48 4.94
CA GLY A 513 20.33 29.44 3.48
C GLY A 513 21.03 28.18 2.97
N GLN A 514 21.12 27.14 3.79
CA GLN A 514 21.78 25.86 3.48
C GLN A 514 20.83 24.83 2.85
N LEU A 515 19.51 25.08 2.86
CA LEU A 515 18.49 24.21 2.29
C LEU A 515 17.40 25.05 1.63
N GLN A 516 16.91 24.61 0.47
CA GLN A 516 15.86 25.33 -0.27
C GLN A 516 14.49 24.67 -0.14
N MET A 517 14.42 23.35 0.02
CA MET A 517 13.15 22.63 0.14
C MET A 517 13.28 21.28 0.86
N VAL A 518 12.23 20.93 1.60
CA VAL A 518 11.97 19.58 2.10
C VAL A 518 10.81 18.96 1.32
N VAL A 519 10.99 17.73 0.84
CA VAL A 519 9.94 16.97 0.17
C VAL A 519 9.55 15.75 0.98
N GLY A 520 8.35 15.80 1.55
CA GLY A 520 7.71 14.71 2.27
C GLY A 520 6.95 13.76 1.35
N ARG A 521 6.65 12.59 1.91
CA ARG A 521 5.87 11.55 1.25
C ARG A 521 4.38 11.88 1.23
N GLY A 522 3.71 11.84 0.09
CA GLY A 522 2.29 12.23 -0.01
C GLY A 522 1.36 11.56 1.02
N LEU A 523 1.60 10.28 1.34
CA LEU A 523 0.82 9.56 2.37
C LEU A 523 0.96 10.09 3.80
N SER A 524 1.93 10.97 4.06
CA SER A 524 2.18 11.58 5.36
C SER A 524 1.54 12.95 5.51
N ILE A 525 0.85 13.46 4.48
CA ILE A 525 0.20 14.79 4.54
C ILE A 525 -0.86 14.86 5.64
N ASP A 526 -1.54 13.75 5.93
CA ASP A 526 -2.59 13.68 6.95
C ASP A 526 -2.03 13.91 8.36
N ALA A 527 -0.73 13.72 8.58
CA ALA A 527 -0.07 13.99 9.86
C ALA A 527 0.22 15.49 10.08
N PHE A 528 -0.01 16.34 9.07
CA PHE A 528 0.17 17.78 9.17
C PHE A 528 -1.18 18.49 9.35
N GLU A 529 -1.36 19.06 10.53
CA GLU A 529 -2.60 19.76 10.92
C GLU A 529 -2.44 21.29 10.94
N GLY A 530 -1.20 21.80 10.95
CA GLY A 530 -0.87 23.23 11.00
C GLY A 530 -0.57 23.89 9.66
N GLN A 531 -0.24 25.18 9.69
CA GLN A 531 0.22 25.93 8.52
C GLN A 531 1.54 25.33 8.00
N MET A 532 1.56 24.92 6.74
CA MET A 532 2.77 24.39 6.11
C MET A 532 3.74 25.53 5.76
N PRO A 533 5.02 25.45 6.17
CA PRO A 533 6.04 26.41 5.74
C PRO A 533 6.25 26.37 4.22
N GLU A 534 6.55 27.49 3.56
CA GLU A 534 6.71 27.56 2.10
C GLU A 534 7.80 26.62 1.54
N TRP A 535 8.79 26.27 2.36
CA TRP A 535 9.88 25.36 2.00
C TRP A 535 9.52 23.88 2.16
N LEU A 536 8.35 23.53 2.70
CA LEU A 536 7.89 22.15 2.84
C LEU A 536 6.91 21.81 1.71
N ARG A 537 7.11 20.66 1.04
CA ARG A 537 6.21 20.13 0.02
C ARG A 537 5.94 18.66 0.27
N PHE A 538 4.76 18.16 -0.12
CA PHE A 538 4.52 16.73 -0.29
C PHE A 538 4.44 16.39 -1.77
N TYR A 539 5.22 15.41 -2.23
CA TYR A 539 5.13 15.02 -3.64
C TYR A 539 3.75 14.44 -3.93
N ARG A 540 3.25 14.74 -5.12
CA ARG A 540 1.84 14.49 -5.46
C ARG A 540 1.57 13.03 -5.77
N HIS A 541 2.39 12.41 -6.61
CA HIS A 541 2.13 11.06 -7.13
C HIS A 541 3.39 10.19 -7.14
N ASP A 542 3.19 8.87 -7.02
CA ASP A 542 4.20 7.83 -7.26
C ASP A 542 3.87 7.05 -8.56
N PHE A 543 4.84 6.34 -9.14
CA PHE A 543 4.56 5.35 -10.18
C PHE A 543 3.57 4.28 -9.66
N SER A 544 2.47 4.07 -10.39
CA SER A 544 1.30 3.34 -9.88
C SER A 544 1.16 1.91 -10.42
N LEU A 545 2.02 1.51 -11.36
CA LEU A 545 1.93 0.23 -12.08
C LEU A 545 2.95 -0.81 -11.60
N GLY A 546 3.45 -0.70 -10.37
CA GLY A 546 4.30 -1.73 -9.77
C GLY A 546 3.51 -3.02 -9.50
N PHE A 547 3.96 -4.16 -10.07
CA PHE A 547 3.32 -5.46 -9.82
C PHE A 547 3.59 -5.98 -8.40
N HIS A 548 4.82 -5.78 -7.90
CA HIS A 548 5.22 -6.13 -6.56
C HIS A 548 5.81 -4.90 -5.86
N GLY A 549 4.95 -4.18 -5.14
CA GLY A 549 5.33 -3.00 -4.40
C GLY A 549 5.54 -1.74 -5.25
N PRO A 550 5.60 -0.57 -4.61
CA PRO A 550 5.93 0.70 -5.25
C PRO A 550 7.45 0.88 -5.46
N PRO A 551 7.88 1.85 -6.29
CA PRO A 551 9.29 2.23 -6.43
C PRO A 551 10.00 2.47 -5.10
N MET A 552 11.31 2.28 -5.03
CA MET A 552 12.13 2.63 -3.87
C MET A 552 12.38 4.14 -3.77
N GLY A 553 13.03 4.59 -2.69
CA GLY A 553 13.26 6.02 -2.41
C GLY A 553 13.79 6.80 -3.63
N ILE A 554 14.88 6.34 -4.23
CA ILE A 554 15.45 6.95 -5.44
C ILE A 554 14.46 6.94 -6.61
N GLY A 555 13.81 5.80 -6.89
CA GLY A 555 12.83 5.70 -7.96
C GLY A 555 11.66 6.68 -7.79
N ARG A 556 11.24 6.95 -6.55
CA ARG A 556 10.21 7.97 -6.25
C ARG A 556 10.73 9.39 -6.44
N ILE A 557 11.96 9.68 -6.01
CA ILE A 557 12.60 11.00 -6.22
C ILE A 557 12.67 11.29 -7.71
N LEU A 558 13.19 10.35 -8.50
CA LEU A 558 13.28 10.48 -9.95
C LEU A 558 11.90 10.70 -10.59
N TYR A 559 10.91 9.89 -10.18
CA TYR A 559 9.53 10.04 -10.66
C TYR A 559 8.94 11.43 -10.34
N ASP A 560 9.23 11.98 -9.17
CA ASP A 560 8.78 13.31 -8.77
C ASP A 560 9.49 14.42 -9.56
N VAL A 561 10.83 14.37 -9.64
CA VAL A 561 11.67 15.36 -10.33
C VAL A 561 11.31 15.48 -11.81
N MET A 562 11.11 14.35 -12.50
CA MET A 562 10.80 14.34 -13.94
C MET A 562 9.48 15.02 -14.31
N GLN A 563 8.57 15.23 -13.35
CA GLN A 563 7.31 15.96 -13.59
C GLN A 563 7.53 17.47 -13.83
N PHE A 564 8.73 17.99 -13.54
CA PHE A 564 9.03 19.42 -13.58
C PHE A 564 9.92 19.85 -14.75
N GLU A 565 10.11 18.98 -15.75
CA GLU A 565 10.89 19.29 -16.97
C GLU A 565 12.29 19.85 -16.69
N PRO A 566 13.14 19.12 -15.92
CA PRO A 566 14.55 19.49 -15.80
C PRO A 566 15.25 19.38 -17.16
N ALA A 567 16.29 20.19 -17.36
CA ALA A 567 17.13 20.10 -18.56
C ALA A 567 17.97 18.82 -18.55
N GLU A 568 18.43 18.41 -17.36
CA GLU A 568 19.21 17.20 -17.14
C GLU A 568 18.98 16.70 -15.72
N VAL A 569 18.94 15.38 -15.51
CA VAL A 569 19.02 14.75 -14.18
C VAL A 569 20.26 13.86 -14.11
N GLY A 570 21.23 14.21 -13.28
CA GLY A 570 22.40 13.38 -12.98
C GLY A 570 22.10 12.40 -11.84
N LEU A 571 22.43 11.12 -12.00
CA LEU A 571 22.23 10.09 -10.97
C LEU A 571 23.57 9.58 -10.43
N PHE A 572 23.81 9.79 -9.13
CA PHE A 572 25.09 9.54 -8.47
C PHE A 572 24.95 8.62 -7.25
N ASN A 573 26.03 7.90 -6.90
CA ASN A 573 26.17 7.14 -5.65
C ASN A 573 25.02 6.15 -5.38
N ILE A 574 24.65 5.37 -6.41
CA ILE A 574 23.62 4.33 -6.35
C ILE A 574 24.15 3.07 -7.02
N ASP A 575 24.03 1.94 -6.35
CA ASP A 575 24.47 0.62 -6.84
C ASP A 575 23.32 -0.36 -7.06
N PHE A 576 22.08 0.05 -6.77
CA PHE A 576 20.88 -0.78 -6.77
C PHE A 576 21.06 -2.09 -5.99
N PHE A 577 21.75 -2.04 -4.84
CA PHE A 577 22.04 -3.20 -3.98
C PHE A 577 22.90 -4.28 -4.65
N SER A 578 23.62 -3.92 -5.70
CA SER A 578 24.57 -4.82 -6.37
C SER A 578 26.01 -4.71 -5.84
N GLY A 579 26.25 -3.82 -4.88
CA GLY A 579 27.55 -3.58 -4.25
C GLY A 579 27.75 -4.31 -2.92
N GLN A 580 28.68 -3.80 -2.11
CA GLN A 580 29.16 -4.46 -0.89
C GLN A 580 28.24 -4.26 0.31
N THR A 581 27.60 -3.10 0.41
CA THR A 581 26.75 -2.74 1.54
C THR A 581 25.42 -2.22 1.01
N ALA A 582 24.33 -2.45 1.76
CA ALA A 582 23.03 -1.90 1.37
C ALA A 582 22.99 -0.36 1.50
N PHE A 583 23.81 0.19 2.41
CA PHE A 583 23.93 1.62 2.68
C PHE A 583 25.35 1.96 3.17
N SER A 584 25.75 3.23 3.04
CA SER A 584 27.00 3.74 3.60
C SER A 584 27.08 3.62 5.13
N LYS A 585 28.30 3.58 5.67
CA LYS A 585 28.55 3.50 7.12
C LYS A 585 27.89 4.68 7.83
N GLY A 586 27.13 4.40 8.89
CA GLY A 586 26.40 5.42 9.66
C GLY A 586 25.04 5.80 9.08
N TYR A 587 24.66 5.31 7.89
CA TYR A 587 23.33 5.57 7.33
C TYR A 587 22.22 4.81 8.09
N ARG A 588 22.51 3.62 8.62
CA ARG A 588 21.63 2.81 9.49
C ARG A 588 22.42 2.16 10.64
N GLU A 589 21.69 1.65 11.62
CA GLU A 589 22.23 0.84 12.73
C GLU A 589 22.94 -0.42 12.22
N ALA A 590 23.87 -0.96 13.01
CA ALA A 590 24.67 -2.12 12.63
C ALA A 590 23.83 -3.39 12.34
N LYS A 591 22.68 -3.55 13.02
CA LYS A 591 21.73 -4.66 12.78
C LYS A 591 21.05 -4.59 11.39
N ASP A 592 21.11 -3.43 10.74
CA ASP A 592 20.47 -3.14 9.46
C ASP A 592 21.49 -3.06 8.30
N GLN A 593 22.62 -3.77 8.39
CA GLN A 593 23.61 -3.84 7.31
C GLN A 593 23.22 -4.79 6.17
N GLY A 594 22.31 -5.74 6.44
CA GLY A 594 21.80 -6.71 5.46
C GLY A 594 20.48 -7.34 5.90
N PRO A 595 19.85 -8.17 5.04
CA PRO A 595 18.64 -8.91 5.41
C PRO A 595 18.89 -9.88 6.57
N GLY A 596 17.85 -10.16 7.36
CA GLY A 596 17.96 -11.08 8.51
C GLY A 596 16.89 -10.80 9.58
N PRO A 597 16.87 -11.57 10.68
CA PRO A 597 15.86 -11.40 11.73
C PRO A 597 15.78 -9.96 12.25
N TYR A 598 14.57 -9.40 12.33
CA TYR A 598 14.28 -8.04 12.80
C TYR A 598 14.94 -6.89 12.01
N SER A 599 15.66 -7.18 10.92
CA SER A 599 16.31 -6.17 10.09
C SER A 599 15.31 -5.40 9.25
N ILE A 600 15.41 -4.07 9.25
CA ILE A 600 14.58 -3.23 8.38
C ILE A 600 14.92 -3.40 6.89
N VAL A 601 16.12 -3.92 6.59
CA VAL A 601 16.60 -4.21 5.23
C VAL A 601 15.75 -5.30 4.56
N ASN A 602 15.04 -6.12 5.34
CA ASN A 602 14.07 -7.08 4.82
C ASN A 602 13.02 -6.43 3.90
N GLU A 603 12.71 -5.13 4.06
CA GLU A 603 11.78 -4.40 3.19
C GLU A 603 12.23 -4.38 1.72
N ILE A 604 13.53 -4.45 1.44
CA ILE A 604 14.07 -4.52 0.08
C ILE A 604 13.51 -5.76 -0.66
N VAL A 605 13.37 -6.88 0.07
CA VAL A 605 12.85 -8.14 -0.46
C VAL A 605 11.32 -8.18 -0.43
N LEU A 606 10.71 -7.66 0.64
CA LEU A 606 9.28 -7.84 0.94
C LEU A 606 8.36 -6.80 0.30
N ALA A 607 8.84 -5.58 0.11
CA ALA A 607 8.05 -4.43 -0.33
C ALA A 607 8.48 -3.87 -1.68
N HIS A 608 9.58 -4.36 -2.25
CA HIS A 608 10.19 -3.82 -3.45
C HIS A 608 10.60 -4.91 -4.46
N ASP A 609 10.78 -4.50 -5.70
CA ASP A 609 11.15 -5.37 -6.80
C ASP A 609 12.37 -4.82 -7.52
N LEU A 610 13.55 -5.27 -7.10
CA LEU A 610 14.82 -4.76 -7.60
C LEU A 610 14.98 -4.87 -9.12
N ALA A 611 14.45 -5.93 -9.74
CA ALA A 611 14.48 -6.09 -11.20
C ALA A 611 13.58 -5.04 -11.88
N PHE A 612 12.39 -4.79 -11.32
CA PHE A 612 11.50 -3.75 -11.80
C PHE A 612 12.07 -2.34 -11.56
N GLU A 613 12.71 -2.06 -10.42
CA GLU A 613 13.39 -0.77 -10.14
C GLU A 613 14.46 -0.47 -11.20
N HIS A 614 15.30 -1.46 -11.49
CA HIS A 614 16.35 -1.36 -12.50
C HIS A 614 15.74 -1.05 -13.87
N ARG A 615 14.69 -1.79 -14.26
CA ARG A 615 13.99 -1.58 -15.53
C ARG A 615 13.31 -0.22 -15.64
N LEU A 616 12.61 0.22 -14.59
CA LEU A 616 11.95 1.53 -14.55
C LEU A 616 12.98 2.65 -14.68
N THR A 617 14.11 2.54 -13.97
CA THR A 617 15.17 3.54 -14.05
C THR A 617 15.83 3.57 -15.43
N LYS A 618 16.04 2.41 -16.08
CA LYS A 618 16.48 2.36 -17.47
C LYS A 618 15.49 3.00 -18.44
N ALA A 619 14.19 2.82 -18.22
CA ALA A 619 13.16 3.51 -19.00
C ALA A 619 13.26 5.04 -18.81
N MET A 620 13.48 5.52 -17.59
CA MET A 620 13.74 6.94 -17.33
C MET A 620 15.02 7.43 -18.05
N THR A 621 16.10 6.65 -18.09
CA THR A 621 17.31 6.98 -18.88
C THR A 621 17.01 7.09 -20.37
N SER A 622 16.14 6.22 -20.92
CA SER A 622 15.77 6.27 -22.35
C SER A 622 14.97 7.52 -22.77
N THR A 623 14.50 8.32 -21.81
CA THR A 623 13.89 9.63 -22.10
C THR A 623 14.89 10.67 -22.60
N GLY A 624 16.20 10.43 -22.37
CA GLY A 624 17.26 11.40 -22.66
C GLY A 624 17.45 12.48 -21.61
N VAL A 625 16.64 12.49 -20.54
CA VAL A 625 16.74 13.47 -19.44
C VAL A 625 17.60 12.95 -18.29
N LEU A 626 17.55 11.65 -18.00
CA LEU A 626 18.28 11.04 -16.88
C LEU A 626 19.61 10.42 -17.32
N HIS A 627 20.71 10.87 -16.73
CA HIS A 627 22.07 10.39 -16.99
C HIS A 627 22.72 9.88 -15.70
N ALA A 628 22.96 8.57 -15.64
CA ALA A 628 23.70 7.99 -14.53
C ALA A 628 25.21 8.17 -14.68
N LYS A 629 25.90 8.28 -13.55
CA LYS A 629 27.36 8.48 -13.45
C LYS A 629 27.97 7.41 -12.53
N GLY A 630 29.29 7.19 -12.66
CA GLY A 630 30.02 6.24 -11.82
C GLY A 630 29.43 4.82 -11.82
N VAL A 631 29.35 4.21 -10.64
CA VAL A 631 28.77 2.86 -10.46
C VAL A 631 27.31 2.79 -10.91
N ALA A 632 26.52 3.86 -10.76
CA ALA A 632 25.13 3.86 -11.21
C ALA A 632 25.02 3.65 -12.72
N ALA A 633 25.92 4.25 -13.51
CA ALA A 633 25.99 4.06 -14.95
C ALA A 633 26.34 2.60 -15.31
N GLN A 634 27.32 2.03 -14.60
CA GLN A 634 27.75 0.64 -14.82
C GLN A 634 26.61 -0.34 -14.56
N VAL A 635 25.85 -0.15 -13.48
CA VAL A 635 24.72 -1.03 -13.12
C VAL A 635 23.56 -0.88 -14.11
N LEU A 636 23.23 0.34 -14.54
CA LEU A 636 22.17 0.56 -15.54
C LEU A 636 22.56 0.08 -16.95
N ALA A 637 23.85 -0.03 -17.26
CA ALA A 637 24.32 -0.62 -18.53
C ALA A 637 24.02 -2.12 -18.63
N LEU A 638 23.94 -2.84 -17.50
CA LEU A 638 23.64 -4.28 -17.48
C LEU A 638 22.27 -4.60 -18.10
N SER A 639 22.17 -5.76 -18.76
CA SER A 639 20.87 -6.37 -19.02
C SER A 639 20.21 -6.80 -17.69
N GLU A 640 18.89 -6.95 -17.68
CA GLU A 640 18.17 -7.40 -16.47
C GLU A 640 18.68 -8.77 -15.98
N ALA A 641 19.05 -9.67 -16.89
CA ALA A 641 19.60 -10.98 -16.54
C ALA A 641 20.97 -10.86 -15.84
N GLN A 642 21.88 -10.04 -16.38
CA GLN A 642 23.19 -9.77 -15.77
C GLN A 642 23.05 -9.06 -14.42
N TYR A 643 22.11 -8.13 -14.31
CA TYR A 643 21.84 -7.45 -13.05
C TYR A 643 21.33 -8.43 -11.98
N ILE A 644 20.38 -9.32 -12.33
CA ILE A 644 19.89 -10.36 -11.42
C ILE A 644 21.03 -11.29 -10.96
N GLU A 645 21.94 -11.67 -11.86
CA GLU A 645 23.13 -12.47 -11.50
C GLU A 645 24.05 -11.72 -10.53
N LYS A 646 24.24 -10.41 -10.74
CA LYS A 646 24.98 -9.56 -9.82
C LYS A 646 24.31 -9.48 -8.43
N LEU A 647 22.98 -9.47 -8.36
CA LEU A 647 22.25 -9.52 -7.08
C LEU A 647 22.43 -10.85 -6.34
N GLU A 648 22.60 -11.98 -7.03
CA GLU A 648 22.84 -13.29 -6.39
C GLU A 648 24.19 -13.36 -5.66
N THR A 649 25.16 -12.58 -6.12
CA THR A 649 26.51 -12.52 -5.55
C THR A 649 26.74 -11.31 -4.67
N SER A 650 25.78 -10.40 -4.59
CA SER A 650 25.85 -9.15 -3.83
C SER A 650 25.95 -9.40 -2.32
N PRO A 651 27.04 -8.94 -1.66
CA PRO A 651 27.15 -8.98 -0.21
C PRO A 651 26.07 -8.13 0.50
N ALA A 652 25.58 -7.06 -0.14
CA ALA A 652 24.53 -6.20 0.40
C ALA A 652 23.20 -6.94 0.66
N LEU A 653 22.98 -8.07 -0.02
CA LEU A 653 21.78 -8.90 0.10
C LEU A 653 22.05 -10.24 0.79
N LYS A 654 23.22 -10.42 1.41
CA LYS A 654 23.55 -11.64 2.14
C LYS A 654 22.83 -11.63 3.48
N THR A 655 22.01 -12.65 3.72
CA THR A 655 21.28 -12.79 4.98
C THR A 655 22.27 -13.03 6.12
N THR A 656 22.20 -12.22 7.17
CA THR A 656 23.01 -12.40 8.37
C THR A 656 22.28 -13.36 9.32
N PRO A 657 22.94 -14.38 9.88
CA PRO A 657 22.33 -15.27 10.88
C PRO A 657 21.86 -14.48 12.10
N ALA A 658 20.85 -15.00 12.81
CA ALA A 658 20.45 -14.44 14.10
C ALA A 658 21.69 -14.36 15.01
N GLN A 659 22.03 -13.16 15.50
CA GLN A 659 22.93 -13.05 16.63
C GLN A 659 22.23 -13.73 17.81
N LYS A 660 22.78 -14.83 18.32
CA LYS A 660 22.36 -15.36 19.61
C LYS A 660 22.58 -14.25 20.62
N THR A 661 21.51 -13.61 21.07
CA THR A 661 21.55 -12.75 22.25
C THR A 661 21.93 -13.66 23.41
N THR A 662 23.20 -13.63 23.81
CA THR A 662 23.63 -14.11 25.12
C THR A 662 23.06 -13.16 26.16
N THR A 663 21.78 -13.32 26.46
CA THR A 663 21.19 -12.93 27.74
C THR A 663 21.12 -14.18 28.59
N ASP A 664 22.31 -14.64 28.99
CA ASP A 664 22.54 -15.54 30.12
C ASP A 664 23.88 -15.08 30.70
N ALA A 665 23.83 -14.13 31.62
CA ALA A 665 24.93 -13.81 32.51
C ALA A 665 24.37 -13.13 33.77
N ALA A 666 24.79 -13.67 34.92
CA ALA A 666 24.58 -13.21 36.29
C ALA A 666 23.25 -13.61 36.95
N GLU A 667 23.04 -14.92 37.13
CA GLU A 667 22.75 -15.39 38.49
C GLU A 667 24.08 -15.47 39.24
N ASP A 668 24.10 -14.77 40.35
CA ASP A 668 25.18 -14.51 41.28
C ASP A 668 25.44 -15.82 42.07
N ASP A 669 26.53 -16.52 41.74
CA ASP A 669 27.07 -17.56 42.62
C ASP A 669 27.76 -16.87 43.79
N GLY A 670 27.07 -16.80 44.92
CA GLY A 670 27.66 -16.50 46.21
C GLY A 670 28.33 -17.73 46.80
N ASP A 671 29.66 -17.68 46.92
CA ASP A 671 30.44 -18.02 48.14
C ASP A 671 31.88 -17.48 48.04
#